data_AF-A0A7S2WJ94-F1
#
_entry.id   AF-A0A7S2WJ94-F1
#
_cell.length_a   1.000
_cell.length_b   1.000
_cell.length_c   1.000
_cell.angle_alpha   90.00
_cell.angle_beta   90.00
_cell.angle_gamma   90.00
#
_symmetry.space_group_name_H-M   'P 1'
#
loop_
_entity.id
_entity.type
_entity.pdbx_description
1 polymer ?
#
loop_
_entity_poly.entity_id
_entity_poly.type
_entity_poly.pdbx_seq_one_letter_code
_entity_poly.pdbx_strand_id
1 'polypeptide(L)'
;MAEEIVVYDNEDVSHAADFDTPLHQGILRYVPGDSVPIQVRNALPAKNDRPFIYVPMGYLTREADKFMTNILGALNLTLPNLILVTAESQGSAEEQQMNSYRVQDPSSHPVAKDWPHDHTREVLEAKVGRFLESIIESCLEVGAWVLPDVPRRRNGAAQMICNAIPSVSNGVALGLMGLNEEEDDVEFKKSIQSSMVPLGSPIKNVAKVVYDLDLKDGAPCPDLSHLLIFESPQEKKKFRDQLLDLVPDILLAFGDITKEAMHSVFENTKAGSPIIMLKHTSTNVDSLCRMFRHVKSSMKTEALSALGSSKNQEDDSKVKIPPINDEEDELIRLFINTWPPGFNTESVVLADPLMMSAVTLQKRILGSITATFDLKTGGSDSRLQRRKIMTYAWYFYNLANQHSKEKKKGTEKLHVQLVAFTLVSIVASVLYDKVYSGGTPDNNFQLFIFVATIILPLYITSLKQESDKGTEMMSWKAFKVAAVNIHSEIFKFRAQVGPYRVDGKSQIALQRPILRFSVKLKEMWMGVKPYLSEDGMEIPPNFWDFDPNSILKEDSSPTSLPAMEDKSFFKNFMEVNFFSHRNDNAADETTPMLDGPVDETTPIHIKLPAYGKSSSNESPFMSAEPSSVVNTPDDRDDEDPPEQIFVDDNFSPMKADDYIESRMQKQMNQKAEIINKMVSRNSTLSFTIKLVTLFSGASAALSLQWCVPIILGITASLGTGQEFRKYPKRIELGNAMVVQLNELKLWWMGLSMYQKQLPQNKDNLIMTAERLLMKELESSYDIPSIEKD
;
A
#
# COMPACT_ATOMS: atom_id res chain seq x y z
N MET A 1 5.30 -34.18 -66.13
CA MET A 1 5.84 -33.99 -64.77
C MET A 1 5.65 -32.53 -64.40
N ALA A 2 4.49 -32.24 -63.82
CA ALA A 2 4.17 -31.02 -63.11
C ALA A 2 3.13 -31.48 -62.09
N GLU A 3 3.51 -31.45 -60.81
CA GLU A 3 2.71 -31.94 -59.69
C GLU A 3 1.61 -30.95 -59.34
N GLU A 4 0.44 -31.53 -59.11
CA GLU A 4 -0.83 -30.89 -58.84
C GLU A 4 -0.88 -30.49 -57.36
N ILE A 5 -0.76 -29.19 -57.07
CA ILE A 5 -0.96 -28.64 -55.73
C ILE A 5 -2.48 -28.59 -55.49
N VAL A 6 -2.97 -29.54 -54.69
CA VAL A 6 -4.33 -29.52 -54.16
C VAL A 6 -4.39 -28.47 -53.05
N VAL A 7 -4.91 -27.30 -53.38
CA VAL A 7 -5.34 -26.28 -52.41
C VAL A 7 -6.66 -26.76 -51.82
N TYR A 8 -6.67 -27.09 -50.54
CA TYR A 8 -7.91 -27.27 -49.79
C TYR A 8 -8.47 -25.88 -49.47
N ASP A 9 -9.57 -25.52 -50.14
CA ASP A 9 -10.43 -24.41 -49.73
C ASP A 9 -11.01 -24.74 -48.34
N ASN A 10 -10.49 -24.07 -47.31
CA ASN A 10 -11.17 -23.95 -46.03
C ASN A 10 -12.40 -23.07 -46.26
N GLU A 11 -13.54 -23.68 -46.55
CA GLU A 11 -14.83 -22.99 -46.52
C GLU A 11 -15.03 -22.36 -45.13
N ASP A 12 -15.15 -21.03 -45.13
CA ASP A 12 -15.54 -20.18 -44.01
C ASP A 12 -16.91 -20.61 -43.46
N VAL A 13 -16.91 -21.59 -42.57
CA VAL A 13 -18.02 -21.84 -41.65
C VAL A 13 -17.95 -20.78 -40.54
N SER A 14 -18.31 -19.56 -40.90
CA SER A 14 -18.65 -18.50 -39.95
C SER A 14 -20.05 -18.77 -39.38
N HIS A 15 -20.20 -19.87 -38.65
CA HIS A 15 -21.30 -19.97 -37.71
C HIS A 15 -21.11 -18.84 -36.69
N ALA A 16 -21.99 -17.85 -36.72
CA ALA A 16 -22.14 -16.88 -35.65
C ALA A 16 -22.33 -17.68 -34.35
N ALA A 17 -21.23 -17.86 -33.61
CA ALA A 17 -21.24 -18.56 -32.35
C ALA A 17 -22.23 -17.82 -31.45
N ASP A 18 -23.30 -18.51 -31.06
CA ASP A 18 -24.28 -18.00 -30.12
C ASP A 18 -23.55 -17.35 -28.94
N PHE A 19 -23.84 -16.07 -28.71
CA PHE A 19 -23.05 -15.18 -27.86
C PHE A 19 -23.11 -15.53 -26.36
N ASP A 20 -23.68 -16.66 -25.97
CA ASP A 20 -23.93 -17.08 -24.59
C ASP A 20 -23.46 -18.52 -24.31
N THR A 21 -22.24 -18.89 -24.71
CA THR A 21 -21.66 -20.18 -24.29
C THR A 21 -21.39 -20.16 -22.78
N PRO A 22 -22.14 -20.92 -21.95
CA PRO A 22 -21.98 -20.87 -20.50
C PRO A 22 -20.72 -21.64 -20.08
N LEU A 23 -20.16 -21.26 -18.91
CA LEU A 23 -19.20 -22.13 -18.22
C LEU A 23 -19.90 -23.45 -17.85
N HIS A 24 -19.14 -24.54 -17.82
CA HIS A 24 -19.64 -25.83 -17.36
C HIS A 24 -18.91 -26.26 -16.08
N GLN A 25 -19.57 -27.07 -15.26
CA GLN A 25 -19.03 -27.64 -14.03
C GLN A 25 -19.18 -29.16 -14.06
N GLY A 26 -18.31 -29.86 -13.33
CA GLY A 26 -18.40 -31.30 -13.16
C GLY A 26 -17.65 -31.77 -11.92
N ILE A 27 -17.75 -33.07 -11.64
CA ILE A 27 -17.01 -33.74 -10.56
C ILE A 27 -16.15 -34.83 -11.18
N LEU A 28 -14.88 -34.83 -10.80
CA LEU A 28 -13.86 -35.78 -11.20
C LEU A 28 -13.61 -36.74 -10.02
N ARG A 29 -13.89 -38.02 -10.21
CA ARG A 29 -13.71 -39.07 -9.21
C ARG A 29 -12.54 -39.96 -9.58
N TYR A 30 -11.51 -39.92 -8.74
CA TYR A 30 -10.36 -40.80 -8.84
C TYR A 30 -10.75 -42.21 -8.38
N VAL A 31 -10.60 -43.20 -9.26
CA VAL A 31 -10.86 -44.62 -8.99
C VAL A 31 -9.53 -45.39 -9.10
N PRO A 32 -9.03 -46.02 -8.03
CA PRO A 32 -7.80 -46.81 -8.12
C PRO A 32 -7.96 -47.96 -9.12
N GLY A 33 -6.97 -48.17 -9.98
CA GLY A 33 -6.90 -49.25 -10.97
C GLY A 33 -6.99 -50.63 -10.33
N ASP A 34 -7.35 -51.64 -11.13
CA ASP A 34 -7.56 -53.02 -10.66
C ASP A 34 -6.28 -53.71 -10.18
N SER A 35 -5.13 -53.15 -10.53
CA SER A 35 -3.79 -53.51 -10.03
C SER A 35 -3.57 -53.17 -8.56
N VAL A 36 -4.31 -52.20 -8.00
CA VAL A 36 -4.09 -51.72 -6.62
C VAL A 36 -4.66 -52.74 -5.60
N PRO A 37 -3.87 -53.21 -4.63
CA PRO A 37 -4.33 -54.17 -3.62
C PRO A 37 -5.58 -53.68 -2.89
N ILE A 38 -6.54 -54.59 -2.67
CA ILE A 38 -7.86 -54.29 -2.04
C ILE A 38 -7.70 -53.59 -0.68
N GLN A 39 -6.62 -53.90 0.06
CA GLN A 39 -6.33 -53.25 1.34
C GLN A 39 -6.02 -51.76 1.20
N VAL A 40 -5.30 -51.35 0.14
CA VAL A 40 -5.00 -49.94 -0.18
C VAL A 40 -6.25 -49.25 -0.69
N ARG A 41 -7.05 -49.93 -1.53
CA ARG A 41 -8.36 -49.42 -1.99
C ARG A 41 -9.30 -49.04 -0.84
N ASN A 42 -9.28 -49.80 0.26
CA ASN A 42 -10.14 -49.55 1.42
C ASN A 42 -9.59 -48.50 2.40
N ALA A 43 -8.29 -48.19 2.33
CA ALA A 43 -7.64 -47.20 3.21
C ALA A 43 -7.64 -45.78 2.63
N LEU A 44 -7.90 -45.63 1.33
CA LEU A 44 -7.97 -44.33 0.67
C LEU A 44 -9.20 -43.53 1.18
N PRO A 45 -9.00 -42.28 1.64
CA PRO A 45 -10.09 -41.48 2.19
C PRO A 45 -11.16 -41.21 1.13
N ALA A 46 -12.43 -41.09 1.55
CA ALA A 46 -13.59 -40.79 0.70
C ALA A 46 -13.54 -39.44 -0.06
N LYS A 47 -12.42 -38.71 -0.03
CA LYS A 47 -12.20 -37.39 -0.65
C LYS A 47 -11.73 -37.49 -2.12
N ASN A 48 -12.24 -38.47 -2.87
CA ASN A 48 -11.84 -38.69 -4.27
C ASN A 48 -12.55 -37.80 -5.29
N ASP A 49 -13.57 -37.04 -4.86
CA ASP A 49 -14.36 -36.17 -5.73
C ASP A 49 -13.77 -34.76 -5.74
N ARG A 50 -13.30 -34.32 -6.92
CA ARG A 50 -12.77 -32.98 -7.15
C ARG A 50 -13.69 -32.20 -8.10
N PRO A 51 -14.21 -31.03 -7.72
CA PRO A 51 -14.93 -30.19 -8.65
C PRO A 51 -13.97 -29.64 -9.71
N PHE A 52 -14.42 -29.61 -10.96
CA PHE A 52 -13.72 -28.93 -12.04
C PHE A 52 -14.66 -27.96 -12.74
N ILE A 53 -14.09 -26.88 -13.28
CA ILE A 53 -14.80 -25.96 -14.19
C ILE A 53 -14.21 -26.13 -15.58
N TYR A 54 -15.10 -26.32 -16.55
CA TYR A 54 -14.76 -26.43 -17.96
C TYR A 54 -15.02 -25.10 -18.68
N VAL A 55 -14.00 -24.62 -19.38
CA VAL A 55 -13.99 -23.36 -20.12
C VAL A 55 -14.05 -23.68 -21.61
N PRO A 56 -15.18 -23.38 -22.29
CA PRO A 56 -15.34 -23.68 -23.71
C PRO A 56 -14.50 -22.72 -24.58
N MET A 57 -14.19 -23.18 -25.79
CA MET A 57 -13.49 -22.37 -26.79
C MET A 57 -14.25 -21.07 -27.09
N GLY A 58 -13.52 -19.95 -27.13
CA GLY A 58 -14.07 -18.60 -27.35
C GLY A 58 -14.52 -17.89 -26.07
N TYR A 59 -14.36 -18.47 -24.88
CA TYR A 59 -14.79 -17.82 -23.64
C TYR A 59 -13.89 -16.60 -23.28
N LEU A 60 -12.58 -16.70 -23.51
CA LEU A 60 -11.57 -15.68 -23.13
C LEU A 60 -11.42 -14.53 -24.13
N THR A 61 -12.13 -14.53 -25.26
CA THR A 61 -12.10 -13.42 -26.23
C THR A 61 -13.01 -12.25 -25.83
N ARG A 62 -13.79 -12.43 -24.76
CA ARG A 62 -14.67 -11.42 -24.15
C ARG A 62 -13.88 -10.44 -23.27
N GLU A 63 -14.49 -9.33 -22.87
CA GLU A 63 -13.91 -8.30 -21.99
C GLU A 63 -13.09 -8.92 -20.84
N ALA A 64 -11.79 -8.62 -20.78
CA ALA A 64 -10.83 -9.36 -19.97
C ALA A 64 -11.15 -9.38 -18.46
N ASP A 65 -11.74 -8.30 -17.94
CA ASP A 65 -11.98 -8.16 -16.51
C ASP A 65 -13.19 -8.99 -16.02
N LYS A 66 -14.21 -9.17 -16.89
CA LYS A 66 -15.45 -9.87 -16.50
C LYS A 66 -15.26 -11.37 -16.41
N PHE A 67 -14.49 -11.96 -17.32
CA PHE A 67 -14.35 -13.42 -17.35
C PHE A 67 -13.55 -13.93 -16.13
N MET A 68 -12.50 -13.22 -15.71
CA MET A 68 -11.73 -13.59 -14.50
C MET A 68 -12.65 -13.64 -13.28
N THR A 69 -13.47 -12.61 -13.10
CA THR A 69 -14.43 -12.55 -12.00
C THR A 69 -15.45 -13.70 -12.06
N ASN A 70 -15.91 -14.08 -13.26
CA ASN A 70 -16.85 -15.18 -13.44
C ASN A 70 -16.22 -16.56 -13.16
N ILE A 71 -15.01 -16.82 -13.65
CA ILE A 71 -14.30 -18.09 -13.41
C ILE A 71 -13.97 -18.24 -11.93
N LEU A 72 -13.46 -17.18 -11.30
CA LEU A 72 -13.15 -17.19 -9.88
C LEU A 72 -14.40 -17.31 -9.01
N GLY A 73 -15.49 -16.64 -9.39
CA GLY A 73 -16.80 -16.80 -8.76
C GLY A 73 -17.34 -18.22 -8.89
N ALA A 74 -17.15 -18.87 -10.04
CA ALA A 74 -17.54 -20.27 -10.26
C ALA A 74 -16.72 -21.25 -9.40
N LEU A 75 -15.45 -20.95 -9.15
CA LEU A 75 -14.59 -21.70 -8.23
C LEU A 75 -14.82 -21.35 -6.75
N ASN A 76 -15.64 -20.33 -6.46
CA ASN A 76 -15.77 -19.73 -5.12
C ASN A 76 -14.41 -19.30 -4.53
N LEU A 77 -13.56 -18.72 -5.38
CA LEU A 77 -12.23 -18.26 -5.07
C LEU A 77 -12.13 -16.73 -5.20
N THR A 78 -11.27 -16.12 -4.39
CA THR A 78 -10.86 -14.71 -4.52
C THR A 78 -9.40 -14.65 -4.98
N LEU A 79 -9.04 -13.69 -5.85
CA LEU A 79 -7.66 -13.54 -6.31
C LEU A 79 -6.66 -13.58 -5.14
N PRO A 80 -5.59 -14.39 -5.22
CA PRO A 80 -4.58 -14.45 -4.17
C PRO A 80 -3.68 -13.22 -4.21
N ASN A 81 -2.92 -13.01 -3.14
CA ASN A 81 -1.89 -11.96 -3.11
C ASN A 81 -0.63 -12.37 -3.89
N LEU A 82 -0.44 -13.68 -4.10
CA LEU A 82 0.77 -14.28 -4.62
C LEU A 82 0.43 -15.61 -5.32
N ILE A 83 1.14 -15.95 -6.39
CA ILE A 83 1.03 -17.26 -7.04
C ILE A 83 2.40 -17.94 -7.07
N LEU A 84 2.51 -19.15 -6.55
CA LEU A 84 3.67 -20.02 -6.71
C LEU A 84 3.47 -20.87 -7.96
N VAL A 85 4.22 -20.58 -9.02
CA VAL A 85 4.17 -21.28 -10.30
C VAL A 85 5.32 -22.27 -10.37
N THR A 86 5.05 -23.48 -10.85
CA THR A 86 6.10 -24.47 -11.07
C THR A 86 6.56 -24.42 -12.53
N ALA A 87 7.84 -24.66 -12.79
CA ALA A 87 8.31 -24.85 -14.16
C ALA A 87 7.75 -26.16 -14.74
N GLU A 88 7.46 -26.18 -16.05
CA GLU A 88 7.08 -27.40 -16.75
C GLU A 88 8.27 -28.38 -16.77
N SER A 89 8.02 -29.67 -16.51
CA SER A 89 9.06 -30.69 -16.45
C SER A 89 8.75 -31.89 -17.34
N GLN A 90 9.79 -32.46 -17.98
CA GLN A 90 9.73 -33.62 -18.87
C GLN A 90 9.93 -34.93 -18.12
N GLY A 91 9.34 -35.99 -18.66
CA GLY A 91 9.53 -37.35 -18.19
C GLY A 91 8.51 -37.72 -17.13
N SER A 92 8.16 -39.01 -17.08
CA SER A 92 7.36 -39.54 -15.99
C SER A 92 8.07 -39.28 -14.66
N ALA A 93 7.34 -39.10 -13.56
CA ALA A 93 7.99 -38.92 -12.26
C ALA A 93 8.94 -40.08 -11.89
N GLU A 94 8.89 -41.23 -12.59
CA GLU A 94 9.78 -42.39 -12.40
C GLU A 94 11.08 -42.27 -13.20
N GLU A 95 11.03 -41.74 -14.43
CA GLU A 95 12.22 -41.36 -15.18
C GLU A 95 12.94 -40.20 -14.49
N GLN A 96 12.19 -39.25 -13.94
CA GLN A 96 12.74 -38.20 -13.08
C GLN A 96 13.29 -38.80 -11.77
N GLN A 97 12.53 -39.62 -11.05
CA GLN A 97 13.01 -40.25 -9.82
C GLN A 97 14.26 -41.10 -10.08
N MET A 98 14.34 -41.88 -11.16
CA MET A 98 15.48 -42.78 -11.44
C MET A 98 16.74 -42.08 -11.93
N ASN A 99 16.64 -40.99 -12.70
CA ASN A 99 17.81 -40.40 -13.37
C ASN A 99 18.06 -38.92 -13.07
N SER A 100 17.13 -38.17 -12.46
CA SER A 100 17.27 -36.71 -12.37
C SER A 100 18.01 -36.22 -11.11
N TYR A 101 17.86 -36.91 -9.98
CA TYR A 101 18.53 -36.53 -8.72
C TYR A 101 19.99 -36.96 -8.72
N ARG A 102 20.87 -36.08 -9.20
CA ARG A 102 22.31 -36.33 -9.24
C ARG A 102 23.07 -35.05 -9.00
N VAL A 103 23.98 -35.10 -8.04
CA VAL A 103 25.07 -34.11 -7.94
C VAL A 103 25.99 -34.36 -9.14
N GLN A 104 26.07 -33.42 -10.08
CA GLN A 104 26.85 -33.59 -11.33
C GLN A 104 28.31 -33.96 -11.07
N ASP A 105 28.90 -33.35 -10.04
CA ASP A 105 30.25 -33.64 -9.58
C ASP A 105 30.25 -33.84 -8.05
N PRO A 106 29.98 -35.08 -7.58
CA PRO A 106 29.98 -35.38 -6.16
C PRO A 106 31.33 -35.05 -5.53
N SER A 107 32.43 -35.29 -6.25
CA SER A 107 33.80 -35.18 -5.74
C SER A 107 34.19 -33.76 -5.32
N SER A 108 33.61 -32.74 -5.95
CA SER A 108 33.79 -31.34 -5.58
C SER A 108 32.73 -30.81 -4.61
N HIS A 109 31.66 -31.57 -4.35
CA HIS A 109 30.60 -31.14 -3.45
C HIS A 109 31.01 -31.34 -1.98
N PRO A 110 30.96 -30.29 -1.13
CA PRO A 110 31.52 -30.32 0.22
C PRO A 110 30.88 -31.36 1.15
N VAL A 111 29.62 -31.73 0.90
CA VAL A 111 28.86 -32.72 1.70
C VAL A 111 28.78 -34.09 1.03
N ALA A 112 28.75 -34.15 -0.30
CA ALA A 112 28.41 -35.38 -1.03
C ALA A 112 29.64 -36.11 -1.61
N LYS A 113 30.85 -35.55 -1.44
CA LYS A 113 32.10 -36.12 -1.99
C LYS A 113 32.40 -37.55 -1.58
N ASP A 114 31.99 -37.94 -0.38
CA ASP A 114 32.30 -39.25 0.21
C ASP A 114 31.09 -40.21 0.17
N TRP A 115 29.97 -39.79 -0.46
CA TRP A 115 28.73 -40.54 -0.43
C TRP A 115 28.59 -41.45 -1.66
N PRO A 116 28.08 -42.69 -1.50
CA PRO A 116 27.60 -43.49 -2.62
C PRO A 116 26.52 -42.75 -3.42
N HIS A 117 26.44 -43.04 -4.72
CA HIS A 117 25.49 -42.37 -5.61
C HIS A 117 24.03 -42.59 -5.17
N ASP A 118 23.67 -43.83 -4.87
CA ASP A 118 22.34 -44.20 -4.40
C ASP A 118 21.97 -43.50 -3.08
N HIS A 119 22.91 -43.44 -2.12
CA HIS A 119 22.70 -42.75 -0.86
C HIS A 119 22.51 -41.24 -1.05
N THR A 120 23.30 -40.63 -1.94
CA THR A 120 23.18 -39.20 -2.26
C THR A 120 21.81 -38.89 -2.83
N ARG A 121 21.32 -39.75 -3.72
CA ARG A 121 20.02 -39.62 -4.37
C ARG A 121 18.87 -39.72 -3.35
N GLU A 122 18.85 -40.74 -2.50
CA GLU A 122 17.83 -40.91 -1.46
C GLU A 122 17.78 -39.70 -0.50
N VAL A 123 18.95 -39.24 -0.05
CA VAL A 123 19.06 -38.07 0.84
C VAL A 123 18.58 -36.81 0.12
N LEU A 124 18.94 -36.62 -1.15
CA LEU A 124 18.55 -35.46 -1.93
C LEU A 124 17.04 -35.43 -2.17
N GLU A 125 16.44 -36.55 -2.55
CA GLU A 125 14.98 -36.67 -2.75
C GLU A 125 14.23 -36.34 -1.45
N ALA A 126 14.65 -36.91 -0.32
CA ALA A 126 14.05 -36.63 0.99
C ALA A 126 14.20 -35.15 1.40
N LYS A 127 15.37 -34.53 1.14
CA LYS A 127 15.59 -33.12 1.46
C LYS A 127 14.83 -32.18 0.52
N VAL A 128 14.73 -32.50 -0.77
CA VAL A 128 13.93 -31.75 -1.74
C VAL A 128 12.46 -31.77 -1.34
N GLY A 129 11.92 -32.93 -0.95
CA GLY A 129 10.56 -33.05 -0.41
C GLY A 129 10.31 -32.09 0.76
N ARG A 130 11.18 -32.11 1.78
CA ARG A 130 11.10 -31.20 2.94
C ARG A 130 11.22 -29.72 2.55
N PHE A 131 12.04 -29.41 1.55
CA PHE A 131 12.18 -28.06 1.04
C PHE A 131 10.90 -27.59 0.35
N LEU A 132 10.30 -28.42 -0.48
CA LEU A 132 9.03 -28.13 -1.14
C LEU A 132 7.92 -27.91 -0.11
N GLU A 133 7.82 -28.77 0.91
CA GLU A 133 6.88 -28.58 2.02
C GLU A 133 7.09 -27.22 2.71
N SER A 134 8.33 -26.88 3.06
CA SER A 134 8.67 -25.60 3.71
C SER A 134 8.39 -24.37 2.82
N ILE A 135 8.64 -24.46 1.51
CA ILE A 135 8.32 -23.40 0.55
C ILE A 135 6.80 -23.23 0.46
N ILE A 136 6.07 -24.33 0.27
CA ILE A 136 4.61 -24.32 0.15
C ILE A 136 3.99 -23.78 1.44
N GLU A 137 4.49 -24.17 2.62
CA GLU A 137 4.06 -23.66 3.92
C GLU A 137 4.18 -22.15 4.00
N SER A 138 5.37 -21.61 3.73
CA SER A 138 5.57 -20.16 3.74
C SER A 138 4.72 -19.42 2.70
N CYS A 139 4.49 -20.02 1.53
CA CYS A 139 3.62 -19.44 0.50
C CYS A 139 2.14 -19.48 0.92
N LEU A 140 1.66 -20.56 1.51
CA LEU A 140 0.27 -20.70 1.95
C LEU A 140 -0.04 -19.81 3.16
N GLU A 141 0.93 -19.60 4.06
CA GLU A 141 0.81 -18.65 5.19
C GLU A 141 0.54 -17.21 4.73
N VAL A 142 1.08 -16.80 3.58
CA VAL A 142 0.81 -15.49 2.97
C VAL A 142 -0.44 -15.46 2.08
N GLY A 143 -1.17 -16.58 2.01
CA GLY A 143 -2.38 -16.73 1.19
C GLY A 143 -2.07 -16.88 -0.30
N ALA A 144 -0.93 -17.47 -0.66
CA ALA A 144 -0.58 -17.74 -2.05
C ALA A 144 -1.41 -18.89 -2.62
N TRP A 145 -1.60 -18.89 -3.94
CA TRP A 145 -2.03 -20.08 -4.67
C TRP A 145 -0.83 -20.85 -5.19
N VAL A 146 -0.96 -22.16 -5.26
CA VAL A 146 0.01 -23.02 -5.94
C VAL A 146 -0.55 -23.37 -7.31
N LEU A 147 0.17 -23.01 -8.37
CA LEU A 147 -0.20 -23.20 -9.77
C LEU A 147 0.81 -24.16 -10.42
N PRO A 148 0.63 -25.49 -10.24
CA PRO A 148 1.46 -26.46 -10.93
C PRO A 148 1.25 -26.37 -12.44
N ASP A 149 2.33 -26.16 -13.17
CA ASP A 149 2.31 -26.14 -14.63
C ASP A 149 2.17 -27.57 -15.16
N VAL A 150 1.22 -27.79 -16.07
CA VAL A 150 0.80 -29.13 -16.55
C VAL A 150 0.57 -30.09 -15.35
N PRO A 151 -0.56 -29.96 -14.63
CA PRO A 151 -0.79 -30.61 -13.35
C PRO A 151 -1.19 -32.09 -13.50
N ARG A 152 -0.43 -32.84 -14.31
CA ARG A 152 -0.63 -34.25 -14.62
C ARG A 152 0.35 -35.10 -13.82
N ARG A 153 -0.02 -36.34 -13.50
CA ARG A 153 0.81 -37.26 -12.72
C ARG A 153 2.13 -37.62 -13.39
N ARG A 154 2.17 -37.62 -14.73
CA ARG A 154 3.42 -37.78 -15.46
C ARG A 154 4.43 -36.68 -15.16
N ASN A 155 4.01 -35.44 -14.90
CA ASN A 155 4.90 -34.33 -14.58
C ASN A 155 5.34 -34.46 -13.11
N GLY A 156 6.55 -34.98 -12.88
CA GLY A 156 7.03 -35.26 -11.54
C GLY A 156 7.16 -34.02 -10.65
N ALA A 157 7.54 -32.87 -11.20
CA ALA A 157 7.54 -31.61 -10.45
C ALA A 157 6.13 -31.24 -9.96
N ALA A 158 5.14 -31.29 -10.85
CA ALA A 158 3.74 -31.02 -10.48
C ALA A 158 3.23 -32.03 -9.45
N GLN A 159 3.54 -33.32 -9.62
CA GLN A 159 3.14 -34.37 -8.69
C GLN A 159 3.75 -34.18 -7.30
N MET A 160 5.05 -33.91 -7.20
CA MET A 160 5.73 -33.69 -5.92
C MET A 160 5.16 -32.50 -5.16
N ILE A 161 4.84 -31.42 -5.86
CA ILE A 161 4.22 -30.25 -5.25
C ILE A 161 2.80 -30.54 -4.82
N CYS A 162 2.01 -31.24 -5.64
CA CYS A 162 0.66 -31.65 -5.25
C CYS A 162 0.68 -32.55 -4.02
N ASN A 163 1.63 -33.48 -3.91
CA ASN A 163 1.79 -34.37 -2.75
C ASN A 163 2.18 -33.61 -1.47
N ALA A 164 2.89 -32.48 -1.59
CA ALA A 164 3.32 -31.66 -0.46
C ALA A 164 2.23 -30.69 0.04
N ILE A 165 1.14 -30.48 -0.69
CA ILE A 165 0.07 -29.55 -0.28
C ILE A 165 -0.79 -30.11 0.87
N PRO A 166 -1.22 -31.39 0.85
CA PRO A 166 -2.02 -31.97 1.94
C PRO A 166 -1.36 -31.93 3.31
N SER A 167 -0.03 -31.92 3.39
CA SER A 167 0.71 -31.89 4.67
C SER A 167 0.72 -30.50 5.32
N VAL A 168 0.42 -29.44 4.56
CA VAL A 168 0.76 -28.07 4.96
C VAL A 168 -0.43 -27.24 5.42
N SER A 169 -1.63 -27.34 4.83
CA SER A 169 -2.90 -26.73 5.30
C SER A 169 -3.99 -26.75 4.20
N ASN A 170 -5.13 -26.08 4.42
CA ASN A 170 -6.19 -25.84 3.42
C ASN A 170 -5.76 -24.82 2.33
N GLY A 171 -4.61 -25.03 1.71
CA GLY A 171 -4.11 -24.21 0.60
C GLY A 171 -4.90 -24.41 -0.70
N VAL A 172 -4.86 -23.41 -1.57
CA VAL A 172 -5.45 -23.52 -2.93
C VAL A 172 -4.36 -23.95 -3.90
N ALA A 173 -4.46 -25.21 -4.34
CA ALA A 173 -3.75 -25.75 -5.49
C ALA A 173 -4.66 -25.72 -6.72
N LEU A 174 -4.37 -24.83 -7.67
CA LEU A 174 -5.18 -24.63 -8.87
C LEU A 174 -4.49 -25.30 -10.05
N GLY A 175 -5.06 -26.37 -10.60
CA GLY A 175 -4.56 -26.98 -11.82
C GLY A 175 -5.17 -26.34 -13.07
N LEU A 176 -4.34 -25.99 -14.06
CA LEU A 176 -4.80 -25.56 -15.39
C LEU A 176 -4.48 -26.66 -16.41
N MET A 177 -5.48 -27.13 -17.15
CA MET A 177 -5.33 -28.23 -18.10
C MET A 177 -6.00 -27.90 -19.44
N GLY A 178 -5.34 -28.20 -20.55
CA GLY A 178 -5.97 -28.19 -21.88
C GLY A 178 -6.46 -29.59 -22.25
N LEU A 179 -7.71 -29.71 -22.69
CA LEU A 179 -8.33 -30.99 -23.06
C LEU A 179 -7.67 -31.62 -24.30
N ASN A 180 -7.13 -30.78 -25.19
CA ASN A 180 -6.49 -31.17 -26.45
C ASN A 180 -4.94 -31.13 -26.40
N GLU A 181 -4.34 -31.14 -25.20
CA GLU A 181 -2.87 -31.11 -25.07
C GLU A 181 -2.20 -32.45 -25.37
N GLU A 182 -2.94 -33.55 -25.30
CA GLU A 182 -2.44 -34.89 -25.57
C GLU A 182 -3.37 -35.63 -26.51
N GLU A 183 -2.84 -36.12 -27.62
CA GLU A 183 -3.61 -36.86 -28.62
C GLU A 183 -4.08 -38.23 -28.08
N ASP A 184 -3.39 -38.77 -27.08
CA ASP A 184 -3.59 -40.14 -26.60
C ASP A 184 -4.69 -40.29 -25.52
N ASP A 185 -5.20 -39.19 -24.95
CA ASP A 185 -6.12 -39.24 -23.79
C ASP A 185 -7.61 -39.12 -24.18
N VAL A 186 -8.00 -39.90 -25.20
CA VAL A 186 -9.36 -39.89 -25.78
C VAL A 186 -10.42 -40.29 -24.74
N GLU A 187 -10.08 -41.21 -23.83
CA GLU A 187 -11.00 -41.69 -22.79
C GLU A 187 -11.27 -40.62 -21.72
N PHE A 188 -10.24 -39.93 -21.24
CA PHE A 188 -10.41 -38.82 -20.30
C PHE A 188 -11.24 -37.70 -20.91
N LYS A 189 -10.92 -37.30 -22.15
CA LYS A 189 -11.69 -36.30 -22.89
C LYS A 189 -13.17 -36.68 -22.98
N LYS A 190 -13.48 -37.91 -23.36
CA LYS A 190 -14.86 -38.42 -23.42
C LYS A 190 -15.53 -38.46 -22.04
N SER A 191 -14.80 -38.80 -20.98
CA SER A 191 -15.28 -38.81 -19.59
C SER A 191 -15.65 -37.41 -19.11
N ILE A 192 -14.80 -36.41 -19.39
CA ILE A 192 -15.08 -35.00 -19.06
C ILE A 192 -16.28 -34.48 -19.85
N GLN A 193 -16.29 -34.67 -21.17
CA GLN A 193 -17.37 -34.14 -22.03
C GLN A 193 -18.74 -34.78 -21.73
N SER A 194 -18.78 -36.03 -21.27
CA SER A 194 -20.03 -36.72 -20.91
C SER A 194 -20.54 -36.43 -19.49
N SER A 195 -19.72 -35.81 -18.64
CA SER A 195 -20.04 -35.54 -17.24
C SER A 195 -20.31 -34.06 -16.95
N MET A 196 -19.78 -33.15 -17.77
CA MET A 196 -19.94 -31.71 -17.58
C MET A 196 -21.40 -31.26 -17.76
N VAL A 197 -21.84 -30.34 -16.92
CA VAL A 197 -23.16 -29.69 -17.00
C VAL A 197 -23.00 -28.17 -16.96
N PRO A 198 -23.92 -27.36 -17.51
CA PRO A 198 -23.84 -25.91 -17.40
C PRO A 198 -23.74 -25.45 -15.94
N LEU A 199 -22.94 -24.41 -15.67
CA LEU A 199 -22.73 -23.86 -14.33
C LEU A 199 -24.08 -23.54 -13.65
N GLY A 200 -24.27 -24.00 -12.41
CA GLY A 200 -25.53 -23.87 -11.67
C GLY A 200 -26.54 -25.00 -11.89
N SER A 201 -26.33 -25.86 -12.89
CA SER A 201 -27.14 -27.08 -13.06
C SER A 201 -26.70 -28.20 -12.11
N PRO A 202 -27.61 -29.06 -11.63
CA PRO A 202 -27.26 -30.18 -10.76
C PRO A 202 -26.41 -31.21 -11.49
N ILE A 203 -25.28 -31.60 -10.89
CA ILE A 203 -24.32 -32.56 -11.45
C ILE A 203 -24.89 -33.98 -11.29
N LYS A 204 -25.30 -34.61 -12.40
CA LYS A 204 -25.89 -35.97 -12.41
C LYS A 204 -24.85 -37.07 -12.61
N ASN A 205 -23.79 -36.76 -13.37
CA ASN A 205 -22.76 -37.70 -13.77
C ASN A 205 -21.43 -37.29 -13.16
N VAL A 206 -20.65 -38.28 -12.74
CA VAL A 206 -19.31 -38.08 -12.19
C VAL A 206 -18.31 -38.64 -13.18
N ALA A 207 -17.36 -37.82 -13.62
CA ALA A 207 -16.27 -38.24 -14.50
C ALA A 207 -15.38 -39.20 -13.70
N LYS A 208 -15.38 -40.49 -14.04
CA LYS A 208 -14.47 -41.44 -13.42
C LYS A 208 -13.13 -41.37 -14.14
N VAL A 209 -12.07 -41.18 -13.38
CA VAL A 209 -10.70 -41.28 -13.86
C VAL A 209 -10.08 -42.46 -13.14
N VAL A 210 -9.88 -43.54 -13.89
CA VAL A 210 -9.16 -44.71 -13.39
C VAL A 210 -7.71 -44.30 -13.30
N TYR A 211 -7.13 -44.38 -12.11
CA TYR A 211 -5.72 -44.07 -11.89
C TYR A 211 -5.05 -45.31 -11.31
N ASP A 212 -3.97 -45.75 -11.92
CA ASP A 212 -3.12 -46.77 -11.33
C ASP A 212 -2.01 -46.05 -10.54
N LEU A 213 -1.79 -46.41 -9.28
CA LEU A 213 -0.75 -45.78 -8.45
C LEU A 213 0.65 -45.94 -9.08
N ASP A 214 0.86 -47.06 -9.76
CA ASP A 214 2.15 -47.43 -10.35
C ASP A 214 2.26 -46.99 -11.82
N LEU A 215 1.12 -46.80 -12.52
CA LEU A 215 1.12 -46.29 -13.89
C LEU A 215 0.96 -44.76 -13.89
N LYS A 216 2.02 -44.06 -14.32
CA LYS A 216 2.04 -42.59 -14.46
C LYS A 216 1.35 -42.20 -15.77
N ASP A 217 0.04 -42.10 -15.69
CA ASP A 217 -0.86 -41.73 -16.76
C ASP A 217 -0.90 -40.20 -17.00
N GLY A 218 -1.60 -39.80 -18.08
CA GLY A 218 -1.92 -38.41 -18.35
C GLY A 218 -2.89 -37.80 -17.32
N ALA A 219 -3.39 -38.54 -16.34
CA ALA A 219 -4.43 -38.07 -15.44
C ALA A 219 -3.98 -36.84 -14.61
N PRO A 220 -4.91 -35.93 -14.25
CA PRO A 220 -4.61 -34.81 -13.36
C PRO A 220 -4.20 -35.29 -11.96
N CYS A 221 -3.36 -34.53 -11.26
CA CYS A 221 -2.92 -34.86 -9.90
C CYS A 221 -4.12 -34.91 -8.91
N PRO A 222 -4.26 -35.96 -8.08
CA PRO A 222 -5.43 -36.14 -7.21
C PRO A 222 -5.51 -35.15 -6.04
N ASP A 223 -4.37 -34.54 -5.67
CA ASP A 223 -4.25 -33.60 -4.54
C ASP A 223 -4.53 -32.13 -4.92
N LEU A 224 -4.92 -31.87 -6.17
CA LEU A 224 -5.38 -30.54 -6.58
C LEU A 224 -6.66 -30.16 -5.83
N SER A 225 -6.72 -28.92 -5.36
CA SER A 225 -7.92 -28.39 -4.70
C SER A 225 -8.99 -28.00 -5.71
N HIS A 226 -8.57 -27.44 -6.85
CA HIS A 226 -9.42 -26.94 -7.92
C HIS A 226 -8.78 -27.27 -9.26
N LEU A 227 -9.60 -27.55 -10.27
CA LEU A 227 -9.15 -27.86 -11.63
C LEU A 227 -9.93 -27.01 -12.65
N LEU A 228 -9.20 -26.29 -13.48
CA LEU A 228 -9.72 -25.60 -14.66
C LEU A 228 -9.32 -26.36 -15.91
N ILE A 229 -10.31 -26.79 -16.67
CA ILE A 229 -10.12 -27.52 -17.92
C ILE A 229 -10.54 -26.61 -19.08
N PHE A 230 -9.61 -26.29 -19.96
CA PHE A 230 -9.83 -25.48 -21.15
C PHE A 230 -9.99 -26.38 -22.35
N GLU A 231 -10.92 -26.06 -23.25
CA GLU A 231 -11.04 -26.79 -24.51
C GLU A 231 -9.77 -26.63 -25.38
N SER A 232 -9.20 -25.41 -25.42
CA SER A 232 -7.99 -25.12 -26.18
C SER A 232 -6.75 -24.89 -25.28
N PRO A 233 -5.59 -25.50 -25.58
CA PRO A 233 -4.31 -25.22 -24.91
C PRO A 233 -3.91 -23.73 -24.99
N GLN A 234 -4.29 -23.07 -26.08
CA GLN A 234 -3.98 -21.65 -26.31
C GLN A 234 -4.76 -20.76 -25.33
N GLU A 235 -6.01 -21.12 -25.03
CA GLU A 235 -6.82 -20.42 -24.05
C GLU A 235 -6.32 -20.66 -22.63
N LYS A 236 -5.90 -21.89 -22.31
CA LYS A 236 -5.21 -22.18 -21.04
C LYS A 236 -4.01 -21.25 -20.85
N LYS A 237 -3.16 -21.14 -21.88
CA LYS A 237 -1.98 -20.26 -21.86
C LYS A 237 -2.37 -18.79 -21.70
N LYS A 238 -3.34 -18.31 -22.50
CA LYS A 238 -3.85 -16.94 -22.40
C LYS A 238 -4.40 -16.61 -21.02
N PHE A 239 -5.18 -17.51 -20.42
CA PHE A 239 -5.71 -17.35 -19.06
C PHE A 239 -4.58 -17.30 -18.04
N ARG A 240 -3.60 -18.21 -18.13
CA ARG A 240 -2.43 -18.23 -17.27
C ARG A 240 -1.67 -16.91 -17.34
N ASP A 241 -1.36 -16.44 -18.55
CA ASP A 241 -0.61 -15.21 -18.74
C ASP A 241 -1.38 -14.00 -18.19
N GLN A 242 -2.69 -13.91 -18.44
CA GLN A 242 -3.55 -12.87 -17.85
C GLN A 242 -3.64 -12.94 -16.32
N LEU A 243 -3.64 -14.15 -15.74
CA LEU A 243 -3.65 -14.34 -14.29
C LEU A 243 -2.31 -13.90 -13.66
N LEU A 244 -1.18 -14.23 -14.30
CA LEU A 244 0.16 -13.84 -13.85
C LEU A 244 0.45 -12.35 -14.08
N ASP A 245 -0.19 -11.72 -15.07
CA ASP A 245 -0.18 -10.27 -15.23
C ASP A 245 -0.92 -9.59 -14.07
N LEU A 246 -2.04 -10.16 -13.62
CA LEU A 246 -2.87 -9.60 -12.55
C LEU A 246 -2.29 -9.81 -11.15
N VAL A 247 -1.68 -10.96 -10.91
CA VAL A 247 -1.18 -11.35 -9.59
C VAL A 247 0.32 -11.64 -9.66
N PRO A 248 1.12 -11.04 -8.77
CA PRO A 248 2.54 -11.36 -8.67
C PRO A 248 2.79 -12.85 -8.44
N ASP A 249 3.79 -13.36 -9.12
CA ASP A 249 4.11 -14.77 -9.17
C ASP A 249 5.56 -15.05 -8.77
N ILE A 250 5.83 -16.26 -8.27
CA ILE A 250 7.15 -16.82 -8.00
C ILE A 250 7.29 -18.06 -8.86
N LEU A 251 8.37 -18.14 -9.65
CA LEU A 251 8.67 -19.33 -10.42
C LEU A 251 9.57 -20.28 -9.61
N LEU A 252 9.11 -21.50 -9.40
CA LEU A 252 9.86 -22.58 -8.76
C LEU A 252 10.30 -23.59 -9.83
N ALA A 253 11.60 -23.65 -10.07
CA ALA A 253 12.23 -24.52 -11.06
C ALA A 253 13.02 -25.64 -10.38
N PHE A 254 12.60 -26.88 -10.63
CA PHE A 254 13.24 -28.11 -10.14
C PHE A 254 12.79 -29.29 -11.01
N GLY A 255 13.46 -30.43 -10.86
CA GLY A 255 13.24 -31.59 -11.74
C GLY A 255 13.80 -31.36 -13.14
N ASP A 256 13.51 -32.26 -14.07
CA ASP A 256 14.00 -32.16 -15.45
C ASP A 256 13.14 -31.20 -16.27
N ILE A 257 13.50 -29.93 -16.29
CA ILE A 257 12.69 -28.87 -16.93
C ILE A 257 12.71 -28.99 -18.47
N THR A 258 11.58 -28.71 -19.11
CA THR A 258 11.46 -28.68 -20.58
C THR A 258 12.28 -27.53 -21.18
N LYS A 259 12.54 -27.56 -22.50
CA LYS A 259 13.17 -26.40 -23.20
C LYS A 259 12.26 -25.17 -23.16
N GLU A 260 10.96 -25.40 -23.24
CA GLU A 260 9.91 -24.40 -23.12
C GLU A 260 9.89 -23.78 -21.71
N ALA A 261 10.11 -24.59 -20.66
CA ALA A 261 10.23 -24.13 -19.29
C ALA A 261 11.49 -23.28 -19.08
N MET A 262 12.62 -23.64 -19.70
CA MET A 262 13.81 -22.78 -19.69
C MET A 262 13.50 -21.40 -20.27
N HIS A 263 12.76 -21.34 -21.38
CA HIS A 263 12.29 -20.08 -21.93
C HIS A 263 11.37 -19.34 -20.94
N SER A 264 10.49 -20.04 -20.22
CA SER A 264 9.65 -19.44 -19.18
C SER A 264 10.46 -18.88 -18.02
N VAL A 265 11.55 -19.53 -17.60
CA VAL A 265 12.50 -19.01 -16.60
C VAL A 265 13.10 -17.69 -17.07
N PHE A 266 13.47 -17.59 -18.35
CA PHE A 266 14.02 -16.37 -18.92
C PHE A 266 12.99 -15.25 -19.04
N GLU A 267 11.78 -15.53 -19.49
CA GLU A 267 10.71 -14.52 -19.54
C GLU A 267 10.34 -14.02 -18.14
N ASN A 268 10.32 -14.91 -17.13
CA ASN A 268 10.15 -14.51 -15.73
C ASN A 268 11.33 -13.67 -15.21
N THR A 269 12.54 -13.95 -15.66
CA THR A 269 13.72 -13.14 -15.33
C THR A 269 13.58 -11.73 -15.92
N LYS A 270 13.12 -11.62 -17.17
CA LYS A 270 12.83 -10.34 -17.84
C LYS A 270 11.70 -9.56 -17.18
N ALA A 271 10.64 -10.25 -16.79
CA ALA A 271 9.51 -9.66 -16.06
C ALA A 271 9.89 -9.24 -14.62
N GLY A 272 11.07 -9.64 -14.15
CA GLY A 272 11.47 -9.48 -12.75
C GLY A 272 10.47 -10.19 -11.85
N SER A 273 10.20 -11.47 -12.07
CA SER A 273 9.55 -12.36 -11.10
C SER A 273 10.62 -13.02 -10.22
N PRO A 274 10.37 -13.30 -8.93
CA PRO A 274 11.30 -14.09 -8.13
C PRO A 274 11.40 -15.50 -8.69
N ILE A 275 12.61 -16.03 -8.76
CA ILE A 275 12.88 -17.38 -9.29
C ILE A 275 13.60 -18.18 -8.21
N ILE A 276 13.04 -19.33 -7.84
CA ILE A 276 13.65 -20.28 -6.92
C ILE A 276 14.10 -21.48 -7.76
N MET A 277 15.39 -21.77 -7.75
CA MET A 277 15.96 -22.94 -8.41
C MET A 277 16.50 -23.91 -7.36
N LEU A 278 16.03 -25.16 -7.37
CA LEU A 278 16.56 -26.22 -6.53
C LEU A 278 17.70 -26.93 -7.26
N LYS A 279 18.93 -26.80 -6.76
CA LYS A 279 20.11 -27.43 -7.37
C LYS A 279 20.07 -28.96 -7.26
N HIS A 280 20.81 -29.62 -8.13
CA HIS A 280 21.03 -31.08 -8.17
C HIS A 280 19.78 -31.90 -8.48
N THR A 281 18.67 -31.27 -8.87
CA THR A 281 17.42 -31.97 -9.22
C THR A 281 17.36 -32.42 -10.67
N SER A 282 18.17 -31.81 -11.55
CA SER A 282 18.39 -32.22 -12.94
C SER A 282 19.62 -31.52 -13.53
N THR A 283 20.13 -32.06 -14.63
CA THR A 283 21.22 -31.45 -15.39
C THR A 283 20.84 -30.08 -15.95
N ASN A 284 19.60 -29.92 -16.44
CA ASN A 284 19.09 -28.67 -17.02
C ASN A 284 19.00 -27.55 -15.97
N VAL A 285 18.49 -27.85 -14.77
CA VAL A 285 18.42 -26.87 -13.67
C VAL A 285 19.82 -26.49 -13.18
N ASP A 286 20.75 -27.45 -13.11
CA ASP A 286 22.14 -27.18 -12.74
C ASP A 286 22.87 -26.34 -13.79
N SER A 287 22.62 -26.57 -15.09
CA SER A 287 23.10 -25.70 -16.17
C SER A 287 22.59 -24.28 -15.98
N LEU A 288 21.28 -24.06 -15.78
CA LEU A 288 20.74 -22.73 -15.46
C LEU A 288 21.41 -22.11 -14.23
N CYS A 289 21.58 -22.88 -13.16
CA CYS A 289 22.27 -22.41 -11.95
C CYS A 289 23.71 -21.96 -12.23
N ARG A 290 24.44 -22.64 -13.12
CA ARG A 290 25.78 -22.22 -13.59
C ARG A 290 25.68 -20.91 -14.37
N MET A 291 24.73 -20.80 -15.31
CA MET A 291 24.49 -19.58 -16.08
C MET A 291 24.25 -18.36 -15.17
N PHE A 292 23.33 -18.46 -14.22
CA PHE A 292 23.01 -17.38 -13.29
C PHE A 292 24.21 -16.97 -12.41
N ARG A 293 25.07 -17.92 -12.01
CA ARG A 293 26.32 -17.61 -11.29
C ARG A 293 27.29 -16.83 -12.18
N HIS A 294 27.45 -17.23 -13.44
CA HIS A 294 28.29 -16.50 -14.40
C HIS A 294 27.81 -15.08 -14.58
N VAL A 295 26.50 -14.87 -14.83
CA VAL A 295 25.92 -13.53 -14.98
C VAL A 295 26.16 -12.69 -13.73
N LYS A 296 25.87 -13.23 -12.54
CA LYS A 296 26.10 -12.53 -11.27
C LYS A 296 27.56 -12.11 -11.07
N SER A 297 28.50 -12.98 -11.45
CA SER A 297 29.94 -12.69 -11.37
C SER A 297 30.37 -11.62 -12.38
N SER A 298 29.82 -11.66 -13.61
CA SER A 298 30.08 -10.67 -14.67
C SER A 298 29.59 -9.29 -14.26
N MET A 299 28.36 -9.20 -13.74
CA MET A 299 27.77 -7.95 -13.25
C MET A 299 28.54 -7.35 -12.08
N LYS A 300 29.01 -8.19 -11.13
CA LYS A 300 29.86 -7.72 -10.02
C LYS A 300 31.17 -7.13 -10.56
N THR A 301 31.75 -7.77 -11.57
CA THR A 301 33.01 -7.31 -12.20
C THR A 301 32.82 -6.00 -12.96
N GLU A 302 31.71 -5.86 -13.69
CA GLU A 302 31.35 -4.63 -14.42
C GLU A 302 31.00 -3.47 -13.47
N ALA A 303 30.27 -3.73 -12.39
CA ALA A 303 29.99 -2.71 -11.38
C ALA A 303 31.27 -2.25 -10.67
N LEU A 304 32.19 -3.18 -10.36
CA LEU A 304 33.49 -2.85 -9.76
C LEU A 304 34.40 -2.09 -10.72
N SER A 305 34.39 -2.43 -12.01
CA SER A 305 35.17 -1.70 -13.02
C SER A 305 34.61 -0.30 -13.25
N ALA A 306 33.28 -0.12 -13.25
CA ALA A 306 32.62 1.19 -13.32
C ALA A 306 32.95 2.09 -12.10
N LEU A 307 33.16 1.49 -10.93
CA LEU A 307 33.56 2.21 -9.71
C LEU A 307 35.07 2.54 -9.64
N GLY A 308 35.87 2.17 -10.65
CA GLY A 308 37.30 2.50 -10.71
C GLY A 308 38.16 1.86 -9.62
N SER A 309 37.64 0.90 -8.86
CA SER A 309 38.34 0.25 -7.74
C SER A 309 39.26 -0.86 -8.24
N SER A 310 40.39 -0.47 -8.83
CA SER A 310 41.32 -1.40 -9.50
C SER A 310 42.34 -2.10 -8.57
N LYS A 311 42.38 -1.82 -7.25
CA LYS A 311 43.62 -2.07 -6.49
C LYS A 311 43.75 -3.29 -5.56
N ASN A 312 42.71 -4.07 -5.25
CA ASN A 312 42.85 -5.21 -4.31
C ASN A 312 42.21 -6.53 -4.80
N GLN A 313 42.25 -6.81 -6.11
CA GLN A 313 41.57 -7.95 -6.73
C GLN A 313 42.42 -9.24 -6.76
N GLU A 314 43.21 -9.55 -5.74
CA GLU A 314 44.01 -10.80 -5.72
C GLU A 314 43.33 -11.96 -4.96
N ASP A 315 42.51 -11.71 -3.93
CA ASP A 315 41.99 -12.80 -3.08
C ASP A 315 40.66 -13.43 -3.53
N ASP A 316 39.83 -12.75 -4.33
CA ASP A 316 38.53 -13.28 -4.80
C ASP A 316 38.65 -14.15 -6.09
N SER A 317 39.87 -14.31 -6.63
CA SER A 317 40.15 -14.99 -7.91
C SER A 317 40.13 -16.53 -7.85
N LYS A 318 39.92 -17.15 -6.67
CA LYS A 318 40.03 -18.61 -6.49
C LYS A 318 38.80 -19.42 -6.91
N VAL A 319 37.66 -18.79 -7.19
CA VAL A 319 36.50 -19.53 -7.73
C VAL A 319 36.69 -19.67 -9.23
N LYS A 320 37.45 -20.69 -9.66
CA LYS A 320 37.52 -21.10 -11.07
C LYS A 320 36.13 -21.56 -11.48
N ILE A 321 35.40 -20.69 -12.18
CA ILE A 321 34.14 -21.09 -12.79
C ILE A 321 34.50 -22.02 -13.97
N PRO A 322 33.98 -23.26 -14.01
CA PRO A 322 34.34 -24.21 -15.06
C PRO A 322 34.06 -23.62 -16.45
N PRO A 323 34.91 -23.89 -17.45
CA PRO A 323 34.66 -23.45 -18.82
C PRO A 323 33.34 -24.06 -19.30
N ILE A 324 32.54 -23.21 -19.95
CA ILE A 324 31.25 -23.56 -20.52
C ILE A 324 31.51 -24.35 -21.82
N ASN A 325 30.70 -25.38 -22.11
CA ASN A 325 30.75 -26.12 -23.37
C ASN A 325 30.28 -25.23 -24.54
N ASP A 326 30.84 -25.35 -25.74
CA ASP A 326 30.58 -24.44 -26.87
C ASP A 326 29.08 -24.24 -27.20
N GLU A 327 28.24 -25.28 -27.04
CA GLU A 327 26.78 -25.18 -27.20
C GLU A 327 26.06 -24.46 -26.04
N GLU A 328 26.48 -24.71 -24.79
CA GLU A 328 25.96 -23.96 -23.62
C GLU A 328 26.36 -22.48 -23.72
N ASP A 329 27.50 -22.21 -24.37
CA ASP A 329 28.08 -20.88 -24.56
C ASP A 329 27.20 -20.01 -25.47
N GLU A 330 26.54 -20.57 -26.47
CA GLU A 330 25.63 -19.82 -27.35
C GLU A 330 24.35 -19.38 -26.62
N LEU A 331 23.72 -20.29 -25.85
CA LEU A 331 22.56 -19.97 -25.01
C LEU A 331 22.93 -18.96 -23.93
N ILE A 332 24.11 -19.08 -23.31
CA ILE A 332 24.62 -18.14 -22.32
C ILE A 332 24.88 -16.77 -22.94
N ARG A 333 25.47 -16.71 -24.14
CA ARG A 333 25.67 -15.44 -24.85
C ARG A 333 24.35 -14.80 -25.21
N LEU A 334 23.39 -15.55 -25.74
CA LEU A 334 22.04 -15.05 -26.01
C LEU A 334 21.40 -14.52 -24.72
N PHE A 335 21.57 -15.24 -23.62
CA PHE A 335 21.02 -14.88 -22.32
C PHE A 335 21.66 -13.62 -21.73
N ILE A 336 22.99 -13.51 -21.75
CA ILE A 336 23.72 -12.31 -21.32
C ILE A 336 23.32 -11.11 -22.19
N ASN A 337 23.21 -11.29 -23.51
CA ASN A 337 22.84 -10.23 -24.43
C ASN A 337 21.38 -9.78 -24.29
N THR A 338 20.50 -10.64 -23.77
CA THR A 338 19.07 -10.34 -23.53
C THR A 338 18.77 -10.05 -22.07
N TRP A 339 19.81 -9.94 -21.24
CA TRP A 339 19.64 -9.73 -19.81
C TRP A 339 19.08 -8.31 -19.54
N PRO A 340 17.98 -8.19 -18.78
CA PRO A 340 17.32 -6.90 -18.58
C PRO A 340 18.24 -5.94 -17.79
N PRO A 341 18.41 -4.69 -18.25
CA PRO A 341 19.16 -3.69 -17.51
C PRO A 341 18.48 -3.42 -16.16
N GLY A 342 19.26 -3.41 -15.07
CA GLY A 342 18.74 -3.19 -13.72
C GLY A 342 18.13 -4.42 -13.03
N PHE A 343 18.33 -5.62 -13.57
CA PHE A 343 17.93 -6.86 -12.90
C PHE A 343 18.52 -6.97 -11.49
N ASN A 344 17.67 -7.21 -10.50
CA ASN A 344 18.16 -7.48 -9.16
C ASN A 344 18.57 -8.95 -9.02
N THR A 345 19.88 -9.21 -8.89
CA THR A 345 20.39 -10.59 -8.68
C THR A 345 19.87 -11.28 -7.42
N GLU A 346 19.23 -10.54 -6.50
CA GLU A 346 18.58 -11.09 -5.31
C GLU A 346 17.19 -11.66 -5.59
N SER A 347 16.59 -11.39 -6.76
CA SER A 347 15.32 -12.02 -7.17
C SER A 347 15.47 -13.53 -7.44
N VAL A 348 16.70 -13.99 -7.69
CA VAL A 348 17.02 -15.38 -8.00
C VAL A 348 17.62 -16.09 -6.79
N VAL A 349 16.88 -17.06 -6.25
CA VAL A 349 17.31 -17.89 -5.13
C VAL A 349 17.82 -19.22 -5.65
N LEU A 350 19.15 -19.39 -5.64
CA LEU A 350 19.80 -20.67 -5.91
C LEU A 350 19.85 -21.50 -4.62
N ALA A 351 18.86 -22.36 -4.43
CA ALA A 351 18.73 -23.18 -3.23
C ALA A 351 19.48 -24.51 -3.41
N ASP A 352 20.38 -24.82 -2.48
CA ASP A 352 21.07 -26.10 -2.44
C ASP A 352 20.49 -26.92 -1.28
N PRO A 353 19.69 -27.99 -1.54
CA PRO A 353 19.07 -28.77 -0.48
C PRO A 353 20.07 -29.42 0.48
N LEU A 354 21.31 -29.67 0.03
CA LEU A 354 22.32 -30.31 0.86
C LEU A 354 22.99 -29.33 1.83
N MET A 355 23.11 -28.05 1.44
CA MET A 355 23.89 -27.03 2.16
C MET A 355 23.04 -25.99 2.89
N MET A 356 21.84 -25.69 2.38
CA MET A 356 20.96 -24.67 2.93
C MET A 356 20.07 -25.26 4.02
N SER A 357 19.77 -24.50 5.07
CA SER A 357 18.70 -24.86 6.01
C SER A 357 17.35 -24.34 5.51
N ALA A 358 16.23 -24.96 5.92
CA ALA A 358 14.89 -24.48 5.59
C ALA A 358 14.68 -23.02 6.02
N VAL A 359 15.16 -22.63 7.20
CA VAL A 359 15.08 -21.24 7.71
C VAL A 359 15.87 -20.27 6.83
N THR A 360 17.08 -20.65 6.39
CA THR A 360 17.87 -19.82 5.47
C THR A 360 17.18 -19.67 4.12
N LEU A 361 16.55 -20.74 3.63
CA LEU A 361 15.77 -20.72 2.40
C LEU A 361 14.58 -19.78 2.51
N GLN A 362 13.75 -19.92 3.55
CA GLN A 362 12.61 -19.03 3.80
C GLN A 362 13.03 -17.55 3.87
N LYS A 363 14.13 -17.24 4.59
CA LYS A 363 14.67 -15.87 4.64
C LYS A 363 15.10 -15.36 3.26
N ARG A 364 15.71 -16.20 2.43
CA ARG A 364 16.11 -15.82 1.07
C ARG A 364 14.93 -15.66 0.13
N ILE A 365 13.91 -16.51 0.24
CA ILE A 365 12.66 -16.39 -0.52
C ILE A 365 11.94 -15.11 -0.13
N LEU A 366 11.80 -14.82 1.16
CA LEU A 366 11.19 -13.57 1.60
C LEU A 366 12.00 -12.35 1.14
N GLY A 367 13.33 -12.44 1.17
CA GLY A 367 14.22 -11.42 0.62
C GLY A 367 14.01 -11.21 -0.88
N SER A 368 13.96 -12.29 -1.67
CA SER A 368 13.76 -12.20 -3.13
C SER A 368 12.37 -11.67 -3.46
N ILE A 369 11.32 -12.13 -2.79
CA ILE A 369 9.97 -11.58 -2.86
C ILE A 369 10.02 -10.08 -2.59
N THR A 370 10.55 -9.64 -1.45
CA THR A 370 10.63 -8.21 -1.11
C THR A 370 11.35 -7.40 -2.20
N ALA A 371 12.51 -7.88 -2.63
CA ALA A 371 13.34 -7.18 -3.61
C ALA A 371 12.68 -7.07 -5.00
N THR A 372 11.81 -8.02 -5.31
CA THR A 372 11.16 -8.14 -6.62
C THR A 372 9.78 -7.48 -6.65
N PHE A 373 9.04 -7.52 -5.55
CA PHE A 373 7.80 -6.78 -5.41
C PHE A 373 8.06 -5.27 -5.40
N ASP A 374 9.20 -4.83 -4.87
CA ASP A 374 9.69 -3.46 -5.06
C ASP A 374 9.94 -3.10 -6.54
N LEU A 375 10.31 -4.09 -7.38
CA LEU A 375 10.49 -3.92 -8.83
C LEU A 375 9.15 -3.98 -9.61
N LYS A 376 8.24 -4.92 -9.32
CA LYS A 376 6.93 -5.01 -10.00
C LYS A 376 5.95 -3.91 -9.59
N THR A 377 6.07 -3.35 -8.39
CA THR A 377 5.39 -2.08 -8.03
C THR A 377 6.00 -0.86 -8.74
N GLY A 378 7.06 -1.09 -9.52
CA GLY A 378 7.50 -0.35 -10.70
C GLY A 378 8.95 0.14 -10.67
N GLY A 379 9.83 -0.46 -9.85
CA GLY A 379 11.28 -0.26 -9.94
C GLY A 379 11.74 1.18 -9.69
N SER A 380 12.94 1.55 -10.18
CA SER A 380 13.45 2.94 -10.11
C SER A 380 12.45 3.96 -10.67
N ASP A 381 11.69 3.55 -11.69
CA ASP A 381 10.71 4.40 -12.36
C ASP A 381 9.49 4.66 -11.49
N SER A 382 9.05 3.69 -10.68
CA SER A 382 7.98 3.89 -9.69
C SER A 382 8.44 4.77 -8.55
N ARG A 383 9.70 4.66 -8.11
CA ARG A 383 10.25 5.56 -7.09
C ARG A 383 10.29 6.99 -7.64
N LEU A 384 10.67 7.17 -8.90
CA LEU A 384 10.64 8.47 -9.58
C LEU A 384 9.20 8.98 -9.77
N GLN A 385 8.28 8.15 -10.24
CA GLN A 385 6.86 8.50 -10.42
C GLN A 385 6.19 8.82 -9.08
N ARG A 386 6.43 8.02 -8.05
CA ARG A 386 6.00 8.25 -6.67
C ARG A 386 6.53 9.59 -6.19
N ARG A 387 7.82 9.86 -6.36
CA ARG A 387 8.43 11.14 -5.99
C ARG A 387 7.82 12.31 -6.75
N LYS A 388 7.64 12.21 -8.07
CA LYS A 388 6.98 13.23 -8.90
C LYS A 388 5.57 13.51 -8.37
N ILE A 389 4.74 12.48 -8.17
CA ILE A 389 3.35 12.65 -7.71
C ILE A 389 3.27 13.16 -6.28
N MET A 390 4.14 12.70 -5.39
CA MET A 390 4.24 13.24 -4.03
C MET A 390 4.68 14.70 -4.03
N THR A 391 5.57 15.10 -4.94
CA THR A 391 5.98 16.50 -5.11
C THR A 391 4.78 17.36 -5.51
N TYR A 392 3.97 16.90 -6.47
CA TYR A 392 2.72 17.58 -6.84
C TYR A 392 1.71 17.63 -5.69
N ALA A 393 1.55 16.54 -4.95
CA ALA A 393 0.64 16.49 -3.81
C ALA A 393 1.02 17.51 -2.73
N TRP A 394 2.31 17.57 -2.35
CA TRP A 394 2.82 18.55 -1.39
C TRP A 394 2.69 19.98 -1.90
N TYR A 395 2.95 20.21 -3.19
CA TYR A 395 2.73 21.51 -3.81
C TYR A 395 1.27 21.96 -3.68
N PHE A 396 0.31 21.09 -4.02
CA PHE A 396 -1.12 21.40 -3.88
C PHE A 396 -1.55 21.63 -2.44
N TYR A 397 -1.07 20.82 -1.51
CA TYR A 397 -1.30 21.04 -0.08
C TYR A 397 -0.87 22.44 0.34
N ASN A 398 0.35 22.83 -0.02
CA ASN A 398 0.89 24.12 0.38
C ASN A 398 0.15 25.27 -0.29
N LEU A 399 -0.19 25.15 -1.57
CA LEU A 399 -0.97 26.13 -2.32
C LEU A 399 -2.35 26.33 -1.68
N ALA A 400 -3.11 25.24 -1.46
CA ALA A 400 -4.41 25.30 -0.80
C ALA A 400 -4.32 25.88 0.62
N ASN A 401 -3.28 25.52 1.38
CA ASN A 401 -3.07 26.04 2.73
C ASN A 401 -2.71 27.54 2.73
N GLN A 402 -1.96 28.02 1.74
CA GLN A 402 -1.64 29.44 1.57
C GLN A 402 -2.91 30.24 1.27
N HIS A 403 -3.70 29.83 0.27
CA HIS A 403 -4.96 30.50 -0.07
C HIS A 403 -5.94 30.49 1.11
N SER A 404 -6.03 29.39 1.84
CA SER A 404 -6.79 29.35 3.08
C SER A 404 -6.32 30.44 4.07
N LYS A 405 -5.02 30.65 4.25
CA LYS A 405 -4.51 31.69 5.17
C LYS A 405 -4.84 33.11 4.69
N GLU A 406 -4.75 33.35 3.39
CA GLU A 406 -5.05 34.66 2.78
C GLU A 406 -6.54 34.99 2.89
N LYS A 407 -7.42 34.07 2.48
CA LYS A 407 -8.88 34.23 2.59
C LYS A 407 -9.33 34.41 4.04
N LYS A 408 -8.72 33.67 4.97
CA LYS A 408 -8.98 33.84 6.41
C LYS A 408 -8.68 35.27 6.89
N LYS A 409 -7.56 35.86 6.48
CA LYS A 409 -7.21 37.24 6.84
C LYS A 409 -8.22 38.24 6.26
N GLY A 410 -8.69 38.01 5.02
CA GLY A 410 -9.75 38.80 4.39
C GLY A 410 -11.03 38.81 5.23
N THR A 411 -11.52 37.61 5.57
CA THR A 411 -12.74 37.48 6.38
C THR A 411 -12.59 38.06 7.79
N GLU A 412 -11.43 37.85 8.44
CA GLU A 412 -11.16 38.45 9.75
C GLU A 412 -11.14 39.99 9.67
N LYS A 413 -10.55 40.57 8.62
CA LYS A 413 -10.52 42.02 8.40
C LYS A 413 -11.92 42.59 8.16
N LEU A 414 -12.73 41.93 7.32
CA LEU A 414 -14.11 42.34 7.03
C LEU A 414 -14.96 42.32 8.30
N HIS A 415 -14.83 41.27 9.12
CA HIS A 415 -15.55 41.17 10.39
C HIS A 415 -15.12 42.26 11.39
N VAL A 416 -13.81 42.54 11.51
CA VAL A 416 -13.30 43.62 12.36
C VAL A 416 -13.81 44.98 11.89
N GLN A 417 -13.85 45.23 10.58
CA GLN A 417 -14.43 46.46 10.02
C GLN A 417 -15.92 46.57 10.37
N LEU A 418 -16.70 45.50 10.15
CA LEU A 418 -18.13 45.48 10.47
C LEU A 418 -18.39 45.84 11.94
N VAL A 419 -17.64 45.25 12.87
CA VAL A 419 -17.74 45.54 14.31
C VAL A 419 -17.34 46.99 14.61
N ALA A 420 -16.22 47.46 14.05
CA ALA A 420 -15.74 48.82 14.28
C ALA A 420 -16.73 49.89 13.79
N PHE A 421 -17.26 49.74 12.57
CA PHE A 421 -18.24 50.67 12.01
C PHE A 421 -19.57 50.64 12.78
N THR A 422 -19.98 49.47 13.28
CA THR A 422 -21.16 49.35 14.15
C THR A 422 -20.98 50.14 15.45
N LEU A 423 -19.81 50.02 16.08
CA LEU A 423 -19.50 50.80 17.28
C LEU A 423 -19.50 52.31 17.01
N VAL A 424 -18.86 52.76 15.92
CA VAL A 424 -18.82 54.18 15.53
C VAL A 424 -20.24 54.71 15.25
N SER A 425 -21.10 53.90 14.61
CA SER A 425 -22.50 54.25 14.35
C SER A 425 -23.31 54.42 15.65
N ILE A 426 -23.12 53.55 16.64
CA ILE A 426 -23.78 53.67 17.95
C ILE A 426 -23.31 54.94 18.66
N VAL A 427 -22.00 55.21 18.68
CA VAL A 427 -21.45 56.42 19.32
C VAL A 427 -21.97 57.69 18.62
N ALA A 428 -21.97 57.72 17.28
CA ALA A 428 -22.51 58.84 16.52
C ALA A 428 -24.00 59.09 16.82
N SER A 429 -24.79 58.02 16.96
CA SER A 429 -26.22 58.11 17.28
C SER A 429 -26.46 58.67 18.69
N VAL A 430 -25.66 58.26 19.67
CA VAL A 430 -25.74 58.78 21.05
C VAL A 430 -25.30 60.25 21.12
N LEU A 431 -24.23 60.61 20.40
CA LEU A 431 -23.78 62.01 20.32
C LEU A 431 -24.81 62.88 19.62
N TYR A 432 -25.45 62.37 18.57
CA TYR A 432 -26.55 63.07 17.90
C TYR A 432 -27.69 63.36 18.88
N ASP A 433 -28.22 62.35 19.58
CA ASP A 433 -29.28 62.52 20.58
C ASP A 433 -28.92 63.57 21.64
N LYS A 434 -27.68 63.57 22.11
CA LYS A 434 -27.21 64.53 23.12
C LYS A 434 -27.07 65.96 22.61
N VAL A 435 -26.52 66.13 21.42
CA VAL A 435 -26.32 67.46 20.83
C VAL A 435 -27.63 68.07 20.34
N TYR A 436 -28.64 67.24 20.05
CA TYR A 436 -29.78 67.61 19.21
C TYR A 436 -31.14 67.56 19.92
N SER A 437 -31.18 67.78 21.23
CA SER A 437 -32.38 67.69 22.07
C SER A 437 -33.47 68.77 21.83
N GLY A 438 -33.63 69.27 20.59
CA GLY A 438 -34.85 70.02 20.19
C GLY A 438 -34.76 71.05 19.05
N GLY A 439 -33.71 71.12 18.22
CA GLY A 439 -33.57 72.17 17.18
C GLY A 439 -32.88 71.73 15.89
N THR A 440 -32.93 72.55 14.84
CA THR A 440 -32.24 72.34 13.54
C THR A 440 -30.70 72.46 13.67
N PRO A 441 -29.90 71.97 12.70
CA PRO A 441 -28.45 71.93 12.83
C PRO A 441 -27.91 73.31 12.46
N ASP A 442 -27.53 74.08 13.47
CA ASP A 442 -27.09 75.47 13.28
C ASP A 442 -25.59 75.57 12.93
N ASN A 443 -24.82 74.49 13.18
CA ASN A 443 -23.37 74.44 12.95
C ASN A 443 -22.96 73.26 12.05
N ASN A 444 -21.89 73.45 11.25
CA ASN A 444 -21.31 72.42 10.36
C ASN A 444 -20.98 71.10 11.09
N PHE A 445 -20.59 71.17 12.36
CA PHE A 445 -20.32 69.99 13.18
C PHE A 445 -21.58 69.15 13.45
N GLN A 446 -22.72 69.80 13.71
CA GLN A 446 -24.00 69.13 13.92
C GLN A 446 -24.50 68.49 12.63
N LEU A 447 -24.33 69.18 11.50
CA LEU A 447 -24.62 68.63 10.18
C LEU A 447 -23.75 67.39 9.89
N PHE A 448 -22.45 67.42 10.23
CA PHE A 448 -21.56 66.27 10.05
C PHE A 448 -22.01 65.05 10.87
N ILE A 449 -22.35 65.23 12.16
CA ILE A 449 -22.85 64.13 13.00
C ILE A 449 -24.16 63.57 12.43
N PHE A 450 -25.09 64.43 12.04
CA PHE A 450 -26.36 64.01 11.42
C PHE A 450 -26.12 63.20 10.15
N VAL A 451 -25.28 63.70 9.23
CA VAL A 451 -24.92 62.98 8.00
C VAL A 451 -24.23 61.64 8.32
N ALA A 452 -23.34 61.60 9.31
CA ALA A 452 -22.68 60.38 9.74
C ALA A 452 -23.68 59.33 10.27
N THR A 453 -24.70 59.73 11.03
CA THR A 453 -25.74 58.80 11.52
C THR A 453 -26.58 58.15 10.41
N ILE A 454 -26.66 58.78 9.23
CA ILE A 454 -27.35 58.22 8.07
C ILE A 454 -26.41 57.34 7.22
N ILE A 455 -25.19 57.81 6.96
CA ILE A 455 -24.23 57.12 6.08
C ILE A 455 -23.67 55.84 6.72
N LEU A 456 -23.36 55.87 8.02
CA LEU A 456 -22.71 54.73 8.69
C LEU A 456 -23.58 53.45 8.66
N PRO A 457 -24.89 53.48 8.98
CA PRO A 457 -25.76 52.31 8.84
C PRO A 457 -25.81 51.76 7.42
N LEU A 458 -25.90 52.62 6.39
CA LEU A 458 -25.89 52.20 5.00
C LEU A 458 -24.58 51.47 4.65
N TYR A 459 -23.45 51.99 5.12
CA TYR A 459 -22.16 51.33 4.95
C TYR A 459 -22.08 49.99 5.69
N ILE A 460 -22.60 49.91 6.93
CA ILE A 460 -22.71 48.65 7.69
C ILE A 460 -23.56 47.63 6.94
N THR A 461 -24.69 48.04 6.34
CA THR A 461 -25.53 47.13 5.55
C THR A 461 -24.82 46.61 4.31
N SER A 462 -24.00 47.44 3.66
CA SER A 462 -23.17 47.02 2.52
C SER A 462 -22.08 46.03 2.95
N LEU A 463 -21.36 46.32 4.05
CA LEU A 463 -20.37 45.40 4.61
C LEU A 463 -21.00 44.08 5.06
N LYS A 464 -22.18 44.14 5.68
CA LYS A 464 -22.94 42.97 6.09
C LYS A 464 -23.39 42.17 4.89
N GLN A 465 -23.89 42.80 3.83
CA GLN A 465 -24.26 42.11 2.60
C GLN A 465 -23.04 41.40 1.98
N GLU A 466 -21.87 42.02 2.00
CA GLU A 466 -20.63 41.38 1.54
C GLU A 466 -20.20 40.21 2.44
N SER A 467 -20.36 40.35 3.77
CA SER A 467 -20.15 39.26 4.73
C SER A 467 -21.13 38.10 4.51
N ASP A 468 -22.40 38.42 4.24
CA ASP A 468 -23.52 37.47 4.12
C ASP A 468 -23.49 36.72 2.78
N LYS A 469 -22.93 37.33 1.72
CA LYS A 469 -22.58 36.58 0.49
C LYS A 469 -21.72 35.36 0.80
N GLY A 470 -20.90 35.44 1.84
CA GLY A 470 -20.16 34.32 2.40
C GLY A 470 -19.10 33.74 1.45
N THR A 471 -18.84 34.36 0.29
CA THR A 471 -17.91 33.86 -0.73
C THR A 471 -16.53 33.67 -0.12
N GLU A 472 -15.96 34.69 0.54
CA GLU A 472 -14.64 34.57 1.17
C GLU A 472 -14.58 33.50 2.26
N MET A 473 -15.64 33.42 3.09
CA MET A 473 -15.72 32.47 4.20
C MET A 473 -15.85 31.03 3.67
N MET A 474 -16.66 30.81 2.64
CA MET A 474 -16.85 29.51 2.00
C MET A 474 -15.60 29.10 1.23
N SER A 475 -14.95 30.02 0.50
CA SER A 475 -13.66 29.80 -0.15
C SER A 475 -12.58 29.42 0.86
N TRP A 476 -12.47 30.16 1.98
CA TRP A 476 -11.54 29.81 3.06
C TRP A 476 -11.77 28.39 3.58
N LYS A 477 -13.03 28.05 3.92
CA LYS A 477 -13.40 26.71 4.40
C LYS A 477 -13.05 25.63 3.37
N ALA A 478 -13.39 25.85 2.10
CA ALA A 478 -13.13 24.92 1.01
C ALA A 478 -11.63 24.68 0.83
N PHE A 479 -10.82 25.75 0.74
CA PHE A 479 -9.36 25.63 0.67
C PHE A 479 -8.77 24.94 1.90
N LYS A 480 -9.30 25.23 3.09
CA LYS A 480 -8.81 24.61 4.32
C LYS A 480 -9.11 23.11 4.36
N VAL A 481 -10.32 22.71 3.96
CA VAL A 481 -10.69 21.29 3.86
C VAL A 481 -9.88 20.59 2.80
N ALA A 482 -9.73 21.17 1.61
CA ALA A 482 -8.90 20.60 0.55
C ALA A 482 -7.45 20.41 1.00
N ALA A 483 -6.85 21.39 1.67
CA ALA A 483 -5.50 21.26 2.20
C ALA A 483 -5.39 20.07 3.18
N VAL A 484 -6.29 19.96 4.16
CA VAL A 484 -6.21 18.87 5.13
C VAL A 484 -6.53 17.51 4.50
N ASN A 485 -7.46 17.44 3.55
CA ASN A 485 -7.76 16.25 2.77
C ASN A 485 -6.54 15.77 1.99
N ILE A 486 -5.90 16.66 1.22
CA ILE A 486 -4.68 16.34 0.47
C ILE A 486 -3.59 15.87 1.42
N HIS A 487 -3.41 16.55 2.56
CA HIS A 487 -2.43 16.17 3.58
C HIS A 487 -2.72 14.78 4.16
N SER A 488 -3.99 14.47 4.45
CA SER A 488 -4.43 13.16 4.90
C SER A 488 -4.13 12.08 3.85
N GLU A 489 -4.47 12.33 2.58
CA GLU A 489 -4.22 11.38 1.50
C GLU A 489 -2.72 11.15 1.25
N ILE A 490 -1.89 12.19 1.36
CA ILE A 490 -0.41 12.08 1.36
C ILE A 490 0.02 11.09 2.44
N PHE A 491 -0.44 11.26 3.68
CA PHE A 491 -0.04 10.38 4.78
C PHE A 491 -0.59 8.96 4.66
N LYS A 492 -1.83 8.78 4.20
CA LYS A 492 -2.38 7.47 3.87
C LYS A 492 -1.51 6.77 2.83
N PHE A 493 -1.19 7.47 1.75
CA PHE A 493 -0.38 6.92 0.67
C PHE A 493 1.04 6.57 1.10
N ARG A 494 1.63 7.36 2.02
CA ARG A 494 2.96 7.08 2.56
C ARG A 494 2.98 5.93 3.57
N ALA A 495 2.00 5.84 4.45
CA ALA A 495 2.00 4.91 5.57
C ALA A 495 1.31 3.56 5.26
N GLN A 496 0.53 3.48 4.18
CA GLN A 496 -0.17 2.24 3.82
C GLN A 496 0.80 1.13 3.40
N VAL A 497 0.52 -0.09 3.86
CA VAL A 497 1.29 -1.28 3.49
C VAL A 497 0.52 -2.06 2.43
N GLY A 498 1.09 -2.13 1.22
CA GLY A 498 0.48 -2.82 0.09
C GLY A 498 -0.24 -1.88 -0.91
N PRO A 499 -1.20 -2.37 -1.71
CA PRO A 499 -1.87 -1.57 -2.73
C PRO A 499 -2.72 -0.46 -2.10
N TYR A 500 -2.66 0.75 -2.67
CA TYR A 500 -3.42 1.90 -2.16
C TYR A 500 -4.93 1.69 -2.29
N ARG A 501 -5.63 1.60 -1.16
CA ARG A 501 -7.09 1.36 -1.10
C ARG A 501 -7.82 2.69 -0.90
N VAL A 502 -8.46 3.18 -1.96
CA VAL A 502 -9.20 4.46 -1.92
C VAL A 502 -10.46 4.37 -1.05
N ASP A 503 -11.11 3.21 -1.01
CA ASP A 503 -12.27 2.95 -0.16
C ASP A 503 -12.27 1.44 0.14
N GLY A 504 -12.45 1.03 1.40
CA GLY A 504 -12.26 -0.33 1.91
C GLY A 504 -13.12 -1.47 1.28
N LYS A 505 -13.69 -1.25 0.11
CA LYS A 505 -14.54 -2.18 -0.65
C LYS A 505 -13.93 -2.68 -1.96
N SER A 506 -12.86 -2.09 -2.50
CA SER A 506 -12.27 -2.54 -3.78
C SER A 506 -11.09 -3.49 -3.56
N GLN A 507 -11.34 -4.81 -3.59
CA GLN A 507 -10.30 -5.84 -3.50
C GLN A 507 -9.53 -6.06 -4.82
N ILE A 508 -10.09 -5.64 -5.98
CA ILE A 508 -9.52 -5.85 -7.32
C ILE A 508 -8.49 -4.74 -7.67
N ALA A 509 -7.70 -4.30 -6.71
CA ALA A 509 -6.96 -3.03 -6.77
C ALA A 509 -5.44 -3.16 -6.80
N LEU A 510 -4.90 -4.29 -7.24
CA LEU A 510 -3.46 -4.56 -7.14
C LEU A 510 -2.58 -3.66 -8.02
N GLN A 511 -3.09 -3.07 -9.11
CA GLN A 511 -2.15 -2.63 -10.15
C GLN A 511 -1.68 -1.17 -10.19
N ARG A 512 -2.32 -0.14 -9.63
CA ARG A 512 -1.74 1.24 -9.73
C ARG A 512 -2.06 2.16 -8.54
N PRO A 513 -1.40 1.98 -7.38
CA PRO A 513 -1.52 2.87 -6.23
C PRO A 513 -1.37 4.34 -6.58
N ILE A 514 -0.38 4.61 -7.43
CA ILE A 514 0.01 5.92 -7.91
C ILE A 514 -1.09 6.59 -8.76
N LEU A 515 -1.71 5.84 -9.69
CA LEU A 515 -2.78 6.35 -10.56
C LEU A 515 -4.05 6.67 -9.75
N ARG A 516 -4.38 5.85 -8.77
CA ARG A 516 -5.54 6.10 -7.89
C ARG A 516 -5.32 7.33 -7.03
N PHE A 517 -4.13 7.47 -6.46
CA PHE A 517 -3.77 8.66 -5.70
C PHE A 517 -3.82 9.91 -6.57
N SER A 518 -3.32 9.87 -7.82
CA SER A 518 -3.40 11.02 -8.74
C SER A 518 -4.82 11.38 -9.15
N VAL A 519 -5.68 10.38 -9.43
CA VAL A 519 -7.12 10.61 -9.68
C VAL A 519 -7.79 11.24 -8.47
N LYS A 520 -7.48 10.76 -7.26
CA LYS A 520 -8.05 11.31 -6.03
C LYS A 520 -7.60 12.75 -5.78
N LEU A 521 -6.32 13.06 -6.00
CA LEU A 521 -5.81 14.43 -5.96
C LEU A 521 -6.53 15.34 -6.96
N LYS A 522 -6.75 14.85 -8.19
CA LYS A 522 -7.50 15.57 -9.22
C LYS A 522 -8.93 15.84 -8.79
N GLU A 523 -9.64 14.84 -8.25
CA GLU A 523 -11.00 15.01 -7.71
C GLU A 523 -11.05 16.09 -6.61
N MET A 524 -10.14 15.99 -5.62
CA MET A 524 -10.08 16.94 -4.51
C MET A 524 -9.80 18.36 -5.00
N TRP A 525 -8.91 18.52 -5.99
CA TRP A 525 -8.59 19.80 -6.57
C TRP A 525 -9.74 20.39 -7.39
N MET A 526 -10.42 19.55 -8.19
CA MET A 526 -11.57 19.96 -8.98
C MET A 526 -12.72 20.46 -8.09
N GLY A 527 -12.87 19.93 -6.87
CA GLY A 527 -13.82 20.45 -5.89
C GLY A 527 -13.54 21.89 -5.44
N VAL A 528 -12.29 22.37 -5.59
CA VAL A 528 -11.89 23.74 -5.23
C VAL A 528 -11.88 24.68 -6.44
N LYS A 529 -11.92 24.14 -7.66
CA LYS A 529 -11.86 24.89 -8.92
C LYS A 529 -12.81 26.09 -8.98
N PRO A 530 -14.08 26.02 -8.52
CA PRO A 530 -14.98 27.19 -8.55
C PRO A 530 -14.43 28.40 -7.79
N TYR A 531 -13.70 28.17 -6.70
CA TYR A 531 -13.10 29.23 -5.88
C TYR A 531 -11.78 29.76 -6.45
N LEU A 532 -11.07 28.94 -7.24
CA LEU A 532 -9.82 29.33 -7.91
C LEU A 532 -10.08 30.27 -9.10
N SER A 533 -11.18 30.06 -9.83
CA SER A 533 -11.56 30.93 -10.95
C SER A 533 -11.90 32.35 -10.49
N GLU A 534 -12.45 32.51 -9.28
CA GLU A 534 -12.68 33.84 -8.70
C GLU A 534 -11.37 34.60 -8.44
N ASP A 535 -10.29 33.88 -8.13
CA ASP A 535 -8.97 34.45 -7.85
C ASP A 535 -8.10 34.62 -9.11
N GLY A 536 -8.64 34.32 -10.30
CA GLY A 536 -7.93 34.46 -11.57
C GLY A 536 -6.79 33.46 -11.76
N MET A 537 -6.78 32.35 -11.02
CA MET A 537 -5.79 31.29 -11.21
C MET A 537 -6.28 30.24 -12.19
N GLU A 538 -5.56 30.12 -13.31
CA GLU A 538 -5.72 29.04 -14.26
C GLU A 538 -4.68 27.94 -14.01
N ILE A 539 -5.14 26.69 -14.03
CA ILE A 539 -4.26 25.54 -13.96
C ILE A 539 -3.64 25.35 -15.35
N PRO A 540 -2.33 25.10 -15.47
CA PRO A 540 -1.74 24.74 -16.76
C PRO A 540 -2.51 23.54 -17.35
N PRO A 541 -3.00 23.62 -18.60
CA PRO A 541 -3.88 22.59 -19.17
C PRO A 541 -3.23 21.20 -19.16
N ASN A 542 -1.92 21.13 -19.32
CA ASN A 542 -1.15 19.89 -19.40
C ASN A 542 -0.73 19.35 -18.02
N PHE A 543 -1.15 20.00 -16.92
CA PHE A 543 -0.72 19.61 -15.58
C PHE A 543 -1.19 18.19 -15.20
N TRP A 544 -2.37 17.79 -15.68
CA TRP A 544 -2.97 16.48 -15.40
C TRP A 544 -2.72 15.44 -16.48
N ASP A 545 -2.05 15.81 -17.57
CA ASP A 545 -1.72 14.91 -18.68
C ASP A 545 -0.53 14.04 -18.26
N PHE A 546 -0.79 13.20 -17.27
CA PHE A 546 0.08 12.11 -16.86
C PHE A 546 -0.10 11.00 -17.90
N ASP A 547 0.45 11.16 -19.09
CA ASP A 547 0.52 10.06 -20.06
C ASP A 547 1.53 9.04 -19.53
N PRO A 548 1.10 7.86 -19.05
CA PRO A 548 2.04 6.84 -18.56
C PRO A 548 3.04 6.42 -19.66
N ASN A 549 2.68 6.62 -20.93
CA ASN A 549 3.49 6.28 -22.08
C ASN A 549 4.46 7.39 -22.50
N SER A 550 4.26 8.65 -22.08
CA SER A 550 5.20 9.73 -22.40
C SER A 550 6.51 9.60 -21.62
N ILE A 551 6.45 9.00 -20.42
CA ILE A 551 7.62 8.77 -19.55
C ILE A 551 8.54 7.68 -20.13
N LEU A 552 7.99 6.68 -20.83
CA LEU A 552 8.77 5.64 -21.51
C LEU A 552 9.45 6.15 -22.79
N LYS A 553 9.07 7.35 -23.29
CA LYS A 553 9.62 7.97 -24.50
C LYS A 553 10.58 9.13 -24.21
N GLU A 554 10.76 9.53 -22.96
CA GLU A 554 11.76 10.54 -22.61
C GLU A 554 13.16 9.90 -22.63
N ASP A 555 13.83 10.06 -23.78
CA ASP A 555 15.24 9.75 -24.01
C ASP A 555 16.13 10.36 -22.90
N SER A 556 17.18 9.60 -22.57
CA SER A 556 18.29 9.76 -21.61
C SER A 556 18.99 11.13 -21.43
N SER A 557 18.44 12.24 -21.92
CA SER A 557 18.86 13.59 -21.58
C SER A 557 18.00 14.13 -20.43
N PRO A 558 18.60 14.68 -19.35
CA PRO A 558 17.85 15.34 -18.27
C PRO A 558 17.30 16.66 -18.81
N THR A 559 16.26 16.58 -19.62
CA THR A 559 15.52 17.74 -20.09
C THR A 559 14.65 18.19 -18.94
N SER A 560 14.94 19.39 -18.45
CA SER A 560 14.26 20.06 -17.36
C SER A 560 12.75 19.93 -17.46
N LEU A 561 12.11 19.50 -16.36
CA LEU A 561 10.72 19.83 -16.03
C LEU A 561 10.40 21.24 -16.54
N PRO A 562 9.22 21.49 -17.14
CA PRO A 562 8.88 22.78 -17.72
C PRO A 562 9.23 23.88 -16.73
N ALA A 563 10.08 24.80 -17.20
CA ALA A 563 10.74 25.83 -16.43
C ALA A 563 9.74 26.69 -15.63
N MET A 564 9.38 26.26 -14.42
CA MET A 564 9.12 27.16 -13.30
C MET A 564 10.48 27.62 -12.79
N GLU A 565 11.13 28.46 -13.61
CA GLU A 565 12.51 28.89 -13.45
C GLU A 565 12.70 29.96 -12.36
N ASP A 566 11.77 30.09 -11.43
CA ASP A 566 12.08 30.81 -10.20
C ASP A 566 12.62 29.84 -9.16
N LYS A 567 13.89 29.45 -9.35
CA LYS A 567 14.66 28.72 -8.33
C LYS A 567 14.71 29.51 -7.01
N SER A 568 14.51 30.84 -7.03
CA SER A 568 14.38 31.64 -5.82
C SER A 568 13.04 31.40 -5.14
N PHE A 569 11.94 31.20 -5.89
CA PHE A 569 10.66 30.82 -5.31
C PHE A 569 10.76 29.46 -4.60
N PHE A 570 11.28 28.41 -5.25
CA PHE A 570 11.37 27.09 -4.61
C PHE A 570 12.38 27.03 -3.45
N LYS A 571 13.52 27.74 -3.57
CA LYS A 571 14.53 27.83 -2.51
C LYS A 571 14.03 28.67 -1.33
N ASN A 572 13.43 29.85 -1.56
CA ASN A 572 12.80 30.65 -0.50
C ASN A 572 11.60 29.92 0.11
N PHE A 573 10.83 29.16 -0.67
CA PHE A 573 9.67 28.40 -0.20
C PHE A 573 10.03 27.19 0.68
N MET A 574 11.15 26.53 0.39
CA MET A 574 11.71 25.48 1.25
C MET A 574 12.45 26.08 2.46
N GLU A 575 13.26 27.12 2.30
CA GLU A 575 14.03 27.73 3.40
C GLU A 575 13.14 28.46 4.42
N VAL A 576 12.03 29.08 4.02
CA VAL A 576 11.11 29.81 4.93
C VAL A 576 10.31 28.86 5.85
N ASN A 577 10.14 27.59 5.48
CA ASN A 577 9.43 26.62 6.33
C ASN A 577 10.36 25.69 7.14
N PHE A 578 11.66 25.65 6.84
CA PHE A 578 12.62 24.77 7.53
C PHE A 578 13.38 25.44 8.70
N PHE A 579 13.52 26.77 8.71
CA PHE A 579 14.14 27.51 9.83
C PHE A 579 13.13 28.37 10.60
N SER A 580 12.31 27.73 11.44
CA SER A 580 11.74 28.41 12.63
C SER A 580 12.23 27.74 13.92
N HIS A 581 13.51 27.36 13.98
CA HIS A 581 14.20 27.36 15.26
C HIS A 581 14.64 28.78 15.56
N ARG A 582 13.93 29.35 16.52
CA ARG A 582 14.17 30.59 17.24
C ARG A 582 15.67 30.78 17.50
N ASN A 583 16.25 31.76 16.81
CA ASN A 583 17.62 32.20 17.02
C ASN A 583 17.60 33.26 18.13
N ASP A 584 17.61 32.82 19.39
CA ASP A 584 17.80 33.71 20.54
C ASP A 584 19.31 33.86 20.77
N ASN A 585 19.92 34.94 20.25
CA ASN A 585 21.23 35.40 20.67
C ASN A 585 21.36 36.93 20.55
N ALA A 586 21.59 37.55 21.72
CA ALA A 586 22.08 38.91 22.02
C ALA A 586 21.18 40.11 21.64
N ALA A 587 20.95 41.12 22.49
CA ALA A 587 21.92 41.75 23.39
C ALA A 587 21.29 42.41 24.65
N ASP A 588 22.10 42.39 25.71
CA ASP A 588 22.26 43.34 26.83
C ASP A 588 21.08 44.25 27.23
N GLU A 589 20.52 43.97 28.41
CA GLU A 589 20.27 45.01 29.41
C GLU A 589 20.43 44.44 30.83
N THR A 590 21.19 45.17 31.64
CA THR A 590 21.71 44.79 32.96
C THR A 590 20.69 44.96 34.07
N THR A 591 20.55 43.97 34.98
CA THR A 591 20.15 44.18 36.39
C THR A 591 20.39 42.90 37.22
N PRO A 592 20.55 43.02 38.56
CA PRO A 592 21.46 42.19 39.34
C PRO A 592 20.87 40.88 39.86
N MET A 593 21.81 39.98 40.16
CA MET A 593 21.64 38.67 40.76
C MET A 593 20.76 38.67 42.02
N LEU A 594 19.87 37.68 42.09
CA LEU A 594 19.42 37.08 43.33
C LEU A 594 19.20 35.58 43.08
N ASP A 595 20.10 34.78 43.65
CA ASP A 595 20.04 33.32 43.65
C ASP A 595 18.86 32.83 44.49
N GLY A 596 18.05 31.95 43.92
CA GLY A 596 17.04 31.15 44.61
C GLY A 596 16.81 29.84 43.84
N PRO A 597 16.65 28.70 44.52
CA PRO A 597 16.65 27.39 43.88
C PRO A 597 15.39 27.16 43.03
N VAL A 598 15.61 26.56 41.86
CA VAL A 598 14.58 26.18 40.89
C VAL A 598 13.84 24.95 41.42
N ASP A 599 12.58 25.13 41.80
CA ASP A 599 11.62 24.04 42.00
C ASP A 599 11.19 23.48 40.64
N GLU A 600 11.25 22.16 40.52
CA GLU A 600 10.77 21.39 39.38
C GLU A 600 9.27 21.63 39.16
N THR A 601 8.92 21.87 37.91
CA THR A 601 7.55 22.12 37.45
C THR A 601 6.63 20.93 37.73
N THR A 602 5.59 21.19 38.53
CA THR A 602 4.42 20.32 38.70
C THR A 602 3.68 20.05 37.37
N PRO A 603 3.33 18.80 37.04
CA PRO A 603 2.44 18.50 35.92
C PRO A 603 0.99 18.89 36.25
N ILE A 604 0.32 19.56 35.31
CA ILE A 604 -1.09 19.94 35.39
C ILE A 604 -1.95 18.67 35.28
N HIS A 605 -2.56 18.26 36.40
CA HIS A 605 -3.56 17.20 36.43
C HIS A 605 -4.81 17.60 35.62
N ILE A 606 -5.00 16.95 34.47
CA ILE A 606 -6.31 16.84 33.83
C ILE A 606 -7.15 15.89 34.71
N LYS A 607 -8.18 16.42 35.38
CA LYS A 607 -9.18 15.59 36.08
C LYS A 607 -9.97 14.78 35.06
N LEU A 608 -9.56 13.53 34.84
CA LEU A 608 -10.39 12.50 34.24
C LEU A 608 -11.46 12.05 35.25
N PRO A 609 -12.71 11.78 34.83
CA PRO A 609 -13.71 11.18 35.71
C PRO A 609 -13.27 9.75 36.10
N ALA A 610 -13.24 9.48 37.40
CA ALA A 610 -12.78 8.22 37.97
C ALA A 610 -13.68 7.05 37.57
N TYR A 611 -13.13 6.09 36.84
CA TYR A 611 -13.67 4.73 36.74
C TYR A 611 -13.16 3.90 37.92
N GLY A 612 -14.08 3.29 38.66
CA GLY A 612 -13.80 2.54 39.88
C GLY A 612 -12.93 1.31 39.65
N LYS A 613 -11.88 1.17 40.45
CA LYS A 613 -11.10 -0.07 40.63
C LYS A 613 -11.68 -0.85 41.80
N SER A 614 -12.03 -2.12 41.57
CA SER A 614 -12.19 -3.11 42.63
C SER A 614 -10.83 -3.67 43.02
N SER A 615 -10.55 -3.67 44.34
CA SER A 615 -9.59 -4.56 45.00
C SER A 615 -10.09 -6.02 44.86
N SER A 616 -9.36 -7.10 45.11
CA SER A 616 -8.12 -7.41 45.83
C SER A 616 -7.87 -8.91 45.58
N ASN A 617 -6.62 -9.35 45.47
CA ASN A 617 -6.07 -10.32 46.43
C ASN A 617 -4.63 -10.73 46.12
N GLU A 618 -3.88 -10.77 47.22
CA GLU A 618 -2.50 -11.16 47.40
C GLU A 618 -2.31 -12.70 47.28
N SER A 619 -1.11 -13.14 46.89
CA SER A 619 -0.27 -13.96 47.79
C SER A 619 1.15 -14.14 47.23
N PRO A 620 2.16 -14.37 48.09
CA PRO A 620 3.58 -14.42 47.72
C PRO A 620 4.12 -15.87 47.72
N PHE A 621 5.11 -16.16 46.88
CA PHE A 621 5.99 -17.32 47.12
C PHE A 621 7.40 -17.07 46.59
N MET A 622 8.36 -17.05 47.52
CA MET A 622 9.79 -17.13 47.28
C MET A 622 10.19 -18.57 46.94
N SER A 623 11.14 -18.75 46.03
CA SER A 623 12.08 -19.86 46.06
C SER A 623 13.40 -19.41 45.44
N ALA A 624 14.45 -19.51 46.24
CA ALA A 624 15.82 -19.19 45.89
C ALA A 624 16.44 -20.33 45.09
N GLU A 625 17.24 -20.00 44.08
CA GLU A 625 18.18 -20.92 43.43
C GLU A 625 19.61 -20.35 43.44
N PRO A 626 20.62 -21.23 43.49
CA PRO A 626 21.98 -20.86 43.87
C PRO A 626 22.82 -20.38 42.69
N SER A 627 23.61 -19.35 42.95
CA SER A 627 24.63 -18.80 42.07
C SER A 627 25.84 -19.72 41.93
N SER A 628 25.97 -20.39 40.78
CA SER A 628 27.25 -20.92 40.31
C SER A 628 27.84 -19.98 39.28
N VAL A 629 28.82 -19.19 39.71
CA VAL A 629 29.64 -18.29 38.89
C VAL A 629 30.50 -19.14 37.95
N VAL A 630 30.07 -19.25 36.69
CA VAL A 630 30.92 -19.71 35.58
C VAL A 630 31.36 -18.45 34.84
N ASN A 631 32.64 -18.12 34.93
CA ASN A 631 33.26 -17.06 34.15
C ASN A 631 33.24 -17.45 32.67
N THR A 632 32.23 -17.01 31.93
CA THR A 632 32.28 -16.96 30.47
C THR A 632 33.17 -15.78 30.03
N PRO A 633 33.89 -15.91 28.91
CA PRO A 633 34.83 -14.90 28.46
C PRO A 633 34.06 -13.71 27.89
N ASP A 634 34.08 -12.60 28.61
CA ASP A 634 34.00 -11.21 28.11
C ASP A 634 33.17 -11.06 26.82
N ASP A 635 31.86 -11.29 26.96
CA ASP A 635 30.83 -10.85 26.01
C ASP A 635 30.90 -9.32 25.99
N ARG A 636 31.75 -8.78 25.11
CA ARG A 636 31.75 -7.36 24.79
C ARG A 636 30.33 -7.02 24.40
N ASP A 637 29.70 -6.18 25.21
CA ASP A 637 28.42 -5.56 24.95
C ASP A 637 28.42 -5.12 23.48
N ASP A 638 27.72 -5.88 22.64
CA ASP A 638 27.31 -5.46 21.31
C ASP A 638 26.39 -4.27 21.56
N GLU A 639 26.98 -3.09 21.78
CA GLU A 639 26.26 -1.82 21.88
C GLU A 639 25.36 -1.76 20.65
N ASP A 640 24.05 -1.88 20.88
CA ASP A 640 23.05 -1.79 19.84
C ASP A 640 23.40 -0.54 19.00
N PRO A 641 23.56 -0.69 17.67
CA PRO A 641 24.04 0.38 16.83
C PRO A 641 23.20 1.64 17.11
N PRO A 642 23.83 2.81 17.31
CA PRO A 642 23.16 4.01 17.77
C PRO A 642 21.91 4.24 16.94
N GLU A 643 20.77 4.34 17.63
CA GLU A 643 19.46 4.48 17.02
C GLU A 643 19.50 5.62 16.00
N GLN A 644 19.47 5.28 14.71
CA GLN A 644 19.59 6.28 13.65
C GLN A 644 18.37 7.19 13.72
N ILE A 645 18.59 8.47 13.99
CA ILE A 645 17.55 9.49 13.97
C ILE A 645 16.94 9.50 12.56
N PHE A 646 15.72 8.98 12.45
CA PHE A 646 15.00 8.96 11.19
C PHE A 646 14.60 10.38 10.80
N VAL A 647 15.24 10.92 9.75
CA VAL A 647 14.85 12.20 9.15
C VAL A 647 13.83 11.92 8.05
N ASP A 648 12.60 12.38 8.25
CA ASP A 648 11.52 12.21 7.28
C ASP A 648 11.83 12.99 5.98
N ASP A 649 12.01 12.27 4.87
CA ASP A 649 12.27 12.82 3.55
C ASP A 649 11.00 13.33 2.84
N ASN A 650 9.81 13.15 3.42
CA ASN A 650 8.49 13.47 2.87
C ASN A 650 8.02 12.66 1.64
N PHE A 651 8.86 11.77 1.10
CA PHE A 651 8.59 11.05 -0.15
C PHE A 651 8.55 9.53 0.04
N SER A 652 9.42 9.01 0.89
CA SER A 652 9.57 7.59 1.16
C SER A 652 8.34 7.03 1.89
N PRO A 653 8.05 5.72 1.69
CA PRO A 653 7.08 5.03 2.52
C PRO A 653 7.46 5.15 3.99
N MET A 654 6.45 5.33 4.82
CA MET A 654 6.56 5.64 6.24
C MET A 654 6.10 4.44 7.03
N LYS A 655 6.85 4.03 8.08
CA LYS A 655 6.37 2.95 8.95
C LYS A 655 5.24 3.46 9.83
N ALA A 656 4.45 2.54 10.38
CA ALA A 656 3.32 2.89 11.25
C ALA A 656 3.77 3.65 12.51
N ASP A 657 4.91 3.29 13.11
CA ASP A 657 5.45 3.98 14.28
C ASP A 657 5.96 5.39 13.91
N ASP A 658 6.68 5.53 12.79
CA ASP A 658 7.10 6.83 12.24
C ASP A 658 5.89 7.73 11.95
N TYR A 659 4.78 7.16 11.47
CA TYR A 659 3.52 7.88 11.26
C TYR A 659 2.93 8.40 12.58
N ILE A 660 2.93 7.58 13.63
CA ILE A 660 2.46 7.99 14.96
C ILE A 660 3.24 9.19 15.46
N GLU A 661 4.56 9.16 15.35
CA GLU A 661 5.42 10.24 15.85
C GLU A 661 5.33 11.50 14.97
N SER A 662 5.61 11.36 13.67
CA SER A 662 5.71 12.48 12.73
C SER A 662 4.38 13.21 12.49
N ARG A 663 3.28 12.46 12.48
CA ARG A 663 1.95 12.97 12.10
C ARG A 663 1.02 13.04 13.30
N MET A 664 0.67 11.90 13.90
CA MET A 664 -0.40 11.83 14.90
C MET A 664 -0.03 12.60 16.19
N GLN A 665 1.13 12.33 16.76
CA GLN A 665 1.61 12.97 17.98
C GLN A 665 1.84 14.46 17.77
N LYS A 666 2.43 14.84 16.63
CA LYS A 666 2.61 16.25 16.26
C LYS A 666 1.27 16.98 16.18
N GLN A 667 0.24 16.38 15.57
CA GLN A 667 -1.10 16.98 15.52
C GLN A 667 -1.74 17.07 16.91
N MET A 668 -1.62 16.04 17.74
CA MET A 668 -2.13 16.06 19.12
C MET A 668 -1.49 17.20 19.92
N ASN A 669 -0.17 17.33 19.88
CA ASN A 669 0.58 18.35 20.60
C ASN A 669 0.21 19.76 20.11
N GLN A 670 0.21 19.98 18.79
CA GLN A 670 -0.18 21.24 18.19
C GLN A 670 -1.61 21.64 18.57
N LYS A 671 -2.54 20.68 18.57
CA LYS A 671 -3.94 20.93 18.91
C LYS A 671 -4.13 21.20 20.39
N ALA A 672 -3.47 20.45 21.27
CA ALA A 672 -3.49 20.73 22.71
C ALA A 672 -3.01 22.16 23.02
N GLU A 673 -1.92 22.60 22.39
CA GLU A 673 -1.41 23.97 22.55
C GLU A 673 -2.42 25.02 22.06
N ILE A 674 -3.02 24.80 20.88
CA ILE A 674 -4.03 25.70 20.32
C ILE A 674 -5.27 25.75 21.22
N ILE A 675 -5.73 24.62 21.74
CA ILE A 675 -6.88 24.54 22.65
C ILE A 675 -6.61 25.33 23.92
N ASN A 676 -5.44 25.16 24.54
CA ASN A 676 -5.07 25.93 25.74
C ASN A 676 -5.08 27.44 25.48
N LYS A 677 -4.56 27.87 24.34
CA LYS A 677 -4.64 29.29 23.90
C LYS A 677 -6.09 29.73 23.67
N MET A 678 -6.95 28.89 23.11
CA MET A 678 -8.37 29.20 22.90
C MET A 678 -9.14 29.28 24.22
N VAL A 679 -8.88 28.39 25.19
CA VAL A 679 -9.47 28.40 26.53
C VAL A 679 -9.12 29.71 27.24
N SER A 680 -7.85 30.10 27.23
CA SER A 680 -7.39 31.36 27.82
C SER A 680 -8.11 32.56 27.17
N ARG A 681 -8.12 32.65 25.83
CA ARG A 681 -8.79 33.74 25.10
C ARG A 681 -10.30 33.80 25.35
N ASN A 682 -10.97 32.65 25.35
CA ASN A 682 -12.41 32.58 25.62
C ASN A 682 -12.73 33.00 27.06
N SER A 683 -11.89 32.62 28.03
CA SER A 683 -12.01 33.04 29.42
C SER A 683 -11.81 34.55 29.56
N THR A 684 -10.76 35.12 28.94
CA THR A 684 -10.51 36.57 28.94
C THR A 684 -11.67 37.34 28.31
N LEU A 685 -12.18 36.91 27.14
CA LEU A 685 -13.33 37.56 26.50
C LEU A 685 -14.59 37.48 27.36
N SER A 686 -14.89 36.30 27.92
CA SER A 686 -16.05 36.11 28.78
C SER A 686 -15.96 36.97 30.05
N PHE A 687 -14.76 37.12 30.61
CA PHE A 687 -14.51 38.00 31.74
C PHE A 687 -14.71 39.48 31.35
N THR A 688 -14.16 39.91 30.22
CA THR A 688 -14.35 41.28 29.71
C THR A 688 -15.81 41.61 29.46
N ILE A 689 -16.58 40.71 28.84
CA ILE A 689 -18.02 40.89 28.62
C ILE A 689 -18.75 41.09 29.96
N LYS A 690 -18.47 40.27 30.97
CA LYS A 690 -19.06 40.42 32.31
C LYS A 690 -18.69 41.76 32.96
N LEU A 691 -17.43 42.17 32.84
CA LEU A 691 -16.93 43.43 33.39
C LEU A 691 -17.59 44.65 32.72
N VAL A 692 -17.68 44.66 31.39
CA VAL A 692 -18.39 45.72 30.63
C VAL A 692 -19.89 45.73 30.99
N THR A 693 -20.51 44.57 31.19
CA THR A 693 -21.91 44.45 31.65
C THR A 693 -22.10 45.06 33.03
N LEU A 694 -21.18 44.82 33.97
CA LEU A 694 -21.21 45.43 35.31
C LEU A 694 -21.08 46.96 35.24
N PHE A 695 -20.21 47.47 34.36
CA PHE A 695 -20.09 48.92 34.11
C PHE A 695 -21.39 49.54 33.56
N SER A 696 -22.16 48.79 32.77
CA SER A 696 -23.48 49.22 32.30
C SER A 696 -24.44 49.44 33.48
N GLY A 697 -24.52 48.47 34.39
CA GLY A 697 -25.33 48.57 35.62
C GLY A 697 -24.90 49.72 36.52
N ALA A 698 -23.59 49.91 36.71
CA ALA A 698 -23.06 51.03 37.49
C ALA A 698 -23.38 52.39 36.86
N SER A 699 -23.26 52.52 35.53
CA SER A 699 -23.59 53.75 34.80
C SER A 699 -25.07 54.11 34.92
N ALA A 700 -25.95 53.11 34.87
CA ALA A 700 -27.38 53.31 35.09
C ALA A 700 -27.68 53.80 36.52
N ALA A 701 -27.03 53.22 37.54
CA ALA A 701 -27.17 53.65 38.93
C ALA A 701 -26.70 55.09 39.18
N LEU A 702 -25.66 55.53 38.47
CA LEU A 702 -25.13 56.91 38.53
C LEU A 702 -25.91 57.91 37.66
N SER A 703 -27.06 57.52 37.11
CA SER A 703 -27.87 58.34 36.20
C SER A 703 -27.14 58.79 34.91
N LEU A 704 -26.06 58.09 34.52
CA LEU A 704 -25.33 58.30 33.26
C LEU A 704 -26.03 57.55 32.11
N GLN A 705 -27.31 57.85 31.89
CA GLN A 705 -28.16 57.11 30.94
C GLN A 705 -27.61 57.09 29.50
N TRP A 706 -26.83 58.10 29.12
CA TRP A 706 -26.24 58.22 27.79
C TRP A 706 -25.07 57.26 27.52
N CYS A 707 -24.38 56.79 28.57
CA CYS A 707 -23.31 55.81 28.43
C CYS A 707 -23.86 54.41 28.13
N VAL A 708 -25.09 54.13 28.55
CA VAL A 708 -25.67 52.77 28.52
C VAL A 708 -25.72 52.19 27.10
N PRO A 709 -26.20 52.91 26.05
CA PRO A 709 -26.22 52.37 24.70
C PRO A 709 -24.83 52.08 24.13
N ILE A 710 -23.81 52.89 24.48
CA ILE A 710 -22.42 52.68 24.05
C ILE A 710 -21.86 51.40 24.67
N ILE A 711 -22.05 51.22 25.99
CA ILE A 711 -21.60 50.03 26.71
C ILE A 711 -22.31 48.77 26.19
N LEU A 712 -23.61 48.86 25.91
CA LEU A 712 -24.37 47.76 25.29
C LEU A 712 -23.86 47.45 23.88
N GLY A 713 -23.53 48.47 23.08
CA GLY A 713 -22.90 48.32 21.78
C GLY A 713 -21.56 47.58 21.83
N ILE A 714 -20.68 47.95 22.77
CA ILE A 714 -19.41 47.24 23.03
C ILE A 714 -19.68 45.79 23.44
N THR A 715 -20.64 45.57 24.34
CA THR A 715 -20.97 44.23 24.85
C THR A 715 -21.48 43.33 23.73
N ALA A 716 -22.41 43.83 22.90
CA ALA A 716 -22.91 43.12 21.73
C ALA A 716 -21.78 42.82 20.74
N SER A 717 -20.89 43.79 20.50
CA SER A 717 -19.74 43.63 19.59
C SER A 717 -18.78 42.53 20.05
N LEU A 718 -18.46 42.49 21.34
CA LEU A 718 -17.64 41.43 21.94
C LEU A 718 -18.36 40.07 21.89
N GLY A 719 -19.67 40.04 22.14
CA GLY A 719 -20.50 38.85 22.05
C GLY A 719 -20.52 38.27 20.63
N THR A 720 -20.79 39.10 19.61
CA THR A 720 -20.72 38.70 18.20
C THR A 720 -19.33 38.20 17.82
N GLY A 721 -18.26 38.84 18.32
CA GLY A 721 -16.90 38.36 18.11
C GLY A 721 -16.62 36.99 18.74
N GLN A 722 -17.20 36.70 19.92
CA GLN A 722 -17.11 35.40 20.58
C GLN A 722 -17.88 34.32 19.80
N GLU A 723 -19.10 34.64 19.36
CA GLU A 723 -19.95 33.76 18.55
C GLU A 723 -19.33 33.45 17.19
N PHE A 724 -18.77 34.45 16.51
CA PHE A 724 -18.07 34.29 15.24
C PHE A 724 -16.92 33.28 15.33
N ARG A 725 -16.18 33.29 16.45
CA ARG A 725 -15.04 32.38 16.66
C ARG A 725 -15.44 30.98 17.13
N LYS A 726 -16.68 30.80 17.61
CA LYS A 726 -17.23 29.51 18.10
C LYS A 726 -16.30 28.79 19.08
N TYR A 727 -15.64 29.53 19.99
CA TYR A 727 -14.62 28.95 20.88
C TYR A 727 -15.09 27.72 21.66
N PRO A 728 -16.28 27.70 22.31
CA PRO A 728 -16.70 26.55 23.10
C PRO A 728 -16.77 25.25 22.29
N LYS A 729 -17.44 25.31 21.12
CA LYS A 729 -17.56 24.16 20.21
C LYS A 729 -16.20 23.66 19.72
N ARG A 730 -15.27 24.56 19.38
CA ARG A 730 -13.92 24.18 18.91
C ARG A 730 -13.05 23.57 20.01
N ILE A 731 -13.19 24.06 21.24
CA ILE A 731 -12.49 23.48 22.42
C ILE A 731 -13.00 22.07 22.69
N GLU A 732 -14.32 21.88 22.68
CA GLU A 732 -14.96 20.57 22.88
C GLU A 732 -14.52 19.56 21.81
N LEU A 733 -14.64 19.92 20.52
CA LEU A 733 -14.23 19.07 19.41
C LEU A 733 -12.73 18.76 19.43
N GLY A 734 -11.90 19.74 19.74
CA GLY A 734 -10.45 19.57 19.85
C GLY A 734 -10.06 18.60 20.96
N ASN A 735 -10.67 18.72 22.14
CA ASN A 735 -10.43 17.81 23.27
C ASN A 735 -10.88 16.39 22.93
N ALA A 736 -12.07 16.24 22.34
CA ALA A 736 -12.58 14.94 21.91
C ALA A 736 -11.63 14.25 20.91
N MET A 737 -11.10 14.99 19.94
CA MET A 737 -10.14 14.47 18.97
C MET A 737 -8.82 14.04 19.65
N VAL A 738 -8.27 14.85 20.57
CA VAL A 738 -7.02 14.50 21.29
C VAL A 738 -7.19 13.22 22.11
N VAL A 739 -8.34 13.06 22.79
CA VAL A 739 -8.64 11.83 23.56
C VAL A 739 -8.73 10.63 22.63
N GLN A 740 -9.48 10.73 21.52
CA GLN A 740 -9.65 9.62 20.58
C GLN A 740 -8.35 9.22 19.88
N LEU A 741 -7.49 10.17 19.51
CA LEU A 741 -6.16 9.87 18.97
C LEU A 741 -5.25 9.21 20.00
N ASN A 742 -5.35 9.61 21.27
CA ASN A 742 -4.59 8.98 22.35
C ASN A 742 -5.06 7.54 22.62
N GLU A 743 -6.38 7.28 22.60
CA GLU A 743 -6.94 5.93 22.70
C GLU A 743 -6.46 5.04 21.54
N LEU A 744 -6.46 5.57 20.31
CA LEU A 744 -5.96 4.85 19.14
C LEU A 744 -4.45 4.56 19.24
N LYS A 745 -3.67 5.50 19.77
CA LYS A 745 -2.23 5.31 20.06
C LYS A 745 -2.03 4.18 21.07
N LEU A 746 -2.78 4.19 22.17
CA LEU A 746 -2.70 3.16 23.21
C LEU A 746 -3.11 1.78 22.68
N TRP A 747 -4.15 1.72 21.83
CA TRP A 747 -4.53 0.49 21.14
C TRP A 747 -3.37 -0.06 20.30
N TRP A 748 -2.73 0.77 19.48
CA TRP A 748 -1.59 0.35 18.67
C TRP A 748 -0.42 -0.16 19.52
N MET A 749 -0.11 0.56 20.61
CA MET A 749 0.95 0.17 21.55
C MET A 749 0.66 -1.17 22.25
N GLY A 750 -0.62 -1.49 22.47
CA GLY A 750 -1.05 -2.76 23.06
C GLY A 750 -1.02 -3.97 22.12
N LEU A 751 -0.81 -3.77 20.81
CA LEU A 751 -0.68 -4.88 19.85
C LEU A 751 0.68 -5.56 19.97
N SER A 752 0.69 -6.89 19.86
CA SER A 752 1.92 -7.68 19.73
C SER A 752 2.68 -7.35 18.43
N MET A 753 3.99 -7.64 18.36
CA MET A 753 4.80 -7.42 17.15
C MET A 753 4.21 -8.09 15.91
N TYR A 754 3.71 -9.33 16.04
CA TYR A 754 3.04 -10.04 14.95
C TYR A 754 1.77 -9.31 14.49
N GLN A 755 0.91 -8.88 15.42
CA GLN A 755 -0.29 -8.11 15.09
C GLN A 755 0.03 -6.75 14.46
N LYS A 756 1.11 -6.09 14.90
CA LYS A 756 1.60 -4.84 14.28
C LYS A 756 2.09 -5.05 12.86
N GLN A 757 2.56 -6.25 12.50
CA GLN A 757 2.98 -6.56 11.13
C GLN A 757 1.79 -6.77 10.19
N LEU A 758 0.62 -7.16 10.69
CA LEU A 758 -0.59 -7.36 9.88
C LEU A 758 -1.02 -6.06 9.16
N PRO A 759 -1.13 -6.04 7.82
CA PRO A 759 -1.50 -4.84 7.06
C PRO A 759 -2.85 -4.24 7.48
N GLN A 760 -3.82 -5.10 7.86
CA GLN A 760 -5.14 -4.65 8.31
C GLN A 760 -5.08 -3.75 9.54
N ASN A 761 -4.20 -4.04 10.49
CA ASN A 761 -4.06 -3.24 11.71
C ASN A 761 -3.38 -1.90 11.42
N LYS A 762 -2.38 -1.89 10.53
CA LYS A 762 -1.74 -0.66 10.05
C LYS A 762 -2.74 0.23 9.31
N ASP A 763 -3.51 -0.34 8.41
CA ASP A 763 -4.55 0.36 7.67
C ASP A 763 -5.61 0.91 8.64
N ASN A 764 -6.04 0.14 9.63
CA ASN A 764 -7.01 0.59 10.63
C ASN A 764 -6.47 1.77 11.45
N LEU A 765 -5.20 1.72 11.87
CA LEU A 765 -4.54 2.83 12.56
C LEU A 765 -4.59 4.10 11.72
N ILE A 766 -4.09 4.04 10.48
CA ILE A 766 -3.92 5.21 9.62
C ILE A 766 -5.28 5.77 9.20
N MET A 767 -6.21 4.90 8.77
CA MET A 767 -7.53 5.31 8.31
C MET A 767 -8.39 5.88 9.44
N THR A 768 -8.29 5.33 10.65
CA THR A 768 -9.01 5.87 11.81
C THR A 768 -8.40 7.18 12.25
N ALA A 769 -7.07 7.30 12.33
CA ALA A 769 -6.39 8.55 12.69
C ALA A 769 -6.73 9.68 11.72
N GLU A 770 -6.58 9.48 10.40
CA GLU A 770 -6.90 10.53 9.43
C GLU A 770 -8.40 10.84 9.37
N ARG A 771 -9.28 9.86 9.57
CA ARG A 771 -10.73 10.12 9.69
C ARG A 771 -11.06 11.00 10.90
N LEU A 772 -10.40 10.77 12.04
CA LEU A 772 -10.59 11.59 13.24
C LEU A 772 -10.09 13.02 13.02
N LEU A 773 -8.94 13.18 12.36
CA LEU A 773 -8.40 14.50 12.00
C LEU A 773 -9.32 15.25 11.02
N MET A 774 -9.91 14.55 10.05
CA MET A 774 -10.88 15.13 9.11
C MET A 774 -12.21 15.52 9.77
N LYS A 775 -12.75 14.65 10.64
CA LYS A 775 -14.02 14.89 11.34
C LYS A 775 -13.98 16.14 12.21
N GLU A 776 -12.86 16.41 12.89
CA GLU A 776 -12.68 17.65 13.67
C GLU A 776 -12.79 18.89 12.80
N LEU A 777 -12.26 18.82 11.58
CA LEU A 777 -12.25 19.92 10.63
C LEU A 777 -13.65 20.21 10.10
N GLU A 778 -14.36 19.18 9.64
CA GLU A 778 -15.73 19.28 9.13
C GLU A 778 -16.66 19.85 10.21
N SER A 779 -16.55 19.31 11.43
CA SER A 779 -17.35 19.73 12.59
C SER A 779 -17.02 21.16 13.04
N SER A 780 -15.77 21.61 12.87
CA SER A 780 -15.33 22.97 13.23
C SER A 780 -15.83 24.04 12.29
N TYR A 781 -16.09 23.70 11.02
CA TYR A 781 -16.45 24.67 9.99
C TYR A 781 -17.91 24.62 9.57
N ASP A 782 -18.71 23.69 10.12
CA ASP A 782 -20.11 23.47 9.74
C ASP A 782 -20.25 23.41 8.21
N ILE A 783 -19.33 22.69 7.57
CA ILE A 783 -19.40 22.49 6.13
C ILE A 783 -20.55 21.51 5.93
N PRO A 784 -21.61 21.89 5.19
CA PRO A 784 -22.66 20.93 4.88
C PRO A 784 -21.97 19.73 4.27
N SER A 785 -22.18 18.56 4.87
CA SER A 785 -21.71 17.31 4.27
C SER A 785 -22.22 17.35 2.84
N ILE A 786 -21.30 17.36 1.88
CA ILE A 786 -21.64 17.15 0.49
C ILE A 786 -22.14 15.71 0.50
N GLU A 787 -23.44 15.53 0.72
CA GLU A 787 -24.10 14.25 0.53
C GLU A 787 -23.77 13.87 -0.90
N LYS A 788 -23.04 12.76 -1.04
CA LYS A 788 -22.71 12.19 -2.33
C LYS A 788 -24.02 11.69 -2.91
N ASP A 789 -24.71 12.56 -3.64
CA ASP A 789 -25.72 12.16 -4.63
C ASP A 789 -25.05 11.35 -5.75
#